data_AF-A0A6A7L0Z9-F1
#
_entry.id   AF-A0A6A7L0Z9-F1
#
_cell.length_a   1.000
_cell.length_b   1.000
_cell.length_c   1.000
_cell.angle_alpha   90.00
_cell.angle_beta   90.00
_cell.angle_gamma   90.00
#
_symmetry.space_group_name_H-M   'P 1'
#
loop_
_entity.id
_entity.type
_entity.pdbx_description
1 polymer ?
#
loop_
_entity_poly.entity_id
_entity_poly.type
_entity_poly.pdbx_seq_one_letter_code
_entity_poly.pdbx_strand_id
1 'polypeptide(L)'
;MLRFPRPTDAHEAWFEEHYAQLMAWALHLTGRDREQAEDLVHDAFVQFMAHRPDLTKIQNPEGYLYTSLRHLQLANARRLARRRETSVSSDAFDLLAHDSLPQGLRAWRAQQSERQDDSFAQQLRDVYRYTQHRKCTAKTASVLLLRFFHGYYPGEIAEVLRLSRPAVGKLLQLARQEARLFMADPDAAVPAAPDPHLFNPPNLVLALRDAALRADPDGACLSDAEIAALYAASGDASVPTPIAAHLVSCAACLDRVNRALGLPPLADRHPLDSVGYDPGAPPPGAGTGTVPQRPGRRRRQRLDEGRYRLSDLLTHRPHELRIAVNGIILGSQAVTASVSRQTIRVAGQPFDFLEVLSEEDVRLLLLSVETPPRGPVEVQQGVELSDGRRLEVHVDFSGDTPVVRVSYVDHALAEGPALIPVQPSAPAAVPSSTLRQRLRRSIGGLFRPRGSGIAPRRWRLTRGGAFLTLVVATAIGAVLLNHFAHPVLSAAELLERSRAAEALWRSSQTHIVRRTLDVEVRSSTGGTTRRRVEVWHSAARGLTVRRAYDERQQLVAGEWMDATGARAVHQRSPAADAGPVLQGLEAWRVEPSADAFVRLIGTVERAVATKDARRFVIAFAADVPPASGVVSASLTLRADWRAVEQRATVRGKTDTTTFTWIERRRPTSLPKNLPADVFDVDAVLRAAPTAPAPAAPAARLIPPATASLEVAALTALRRIDADLGEEVRVRRADGHLSMTGVVASAQRRAQILSVLETVRRDPAAQVRIETVDEVHRRARRGGKTRAATAAAPARESTEPPSFGLARIPLHDEVRASLIAAGVAATEADEEVARAADQVVRQAQAMRLHAWALRRLLDGVSVAEVTHMTEPARAQWRALIGEHARSFLQGADTLSALVRPILPDVPATPQIPAAPLAADDALLSQQARALVNAALRLDELVQAAFVLPASGATIPPPTPDMFWAAVAQATGAASPLDRTTRPSPPLPE
;
A
#
# COMPACT_ATOMS: atom_id res chain seq x y z
N MET A 1 18.34 -15.50 20.85
CA MET A 1 16.90 -15.85 20.82
C MET A 1 16.26 -15.30 22.07
N LEU A 2 15.37 -14.31 21.95
CA LEU A 2 14.54 -13.87 23.07
C LEU A 2 13.54 -14.99 23.38
N ARG A 3 13.77 -15.74 24.45
CA ARG A 3 12.77 -16.66 24.99
C ARG A 3 11.61 -15.84 25.51
N PHE A 4 10.37 -16.28 25.21
CA PHE A 4 9.14 -15.61 25.63
C PHE A 4 9.23 -15.11 27.08
N PRO A 5 8.85 -13.84 27.37
CA PRO A 5 8.84 -13.35 28.74
C PRO A 5 7.93 -14.27 29.56
N ARG A 6 8.53 -14.97 30.51
CA ARG A 6 7.79 -15.77 31.49
C ARG A 6 7.01 -14.80 32.38
N PRO A 7 5.88 -15.22 32.99
CA PRO A 7 5.10 -14.42 33.95
C PRO A 7 5.81 -14.14 35.30
N THR A 8 7.14 -14.03 35.28
CA THR A 8 8.07 -13.72 36.36
C THR A 8 9.00 -12.57 35.95
N ASP A 9 8.58 -11.78 34.95
CA ASP A 9 9.34 -10.65 34.41
C ASP A 9 9.09 -9.39 35.27
N ALA A 10 10.17 -8.78 35.78
CA ALA A 10 10.09 -7.62 36.67
C ALA A 10 9.45 -6.39 35.99
N HIS A 11 9.68 -6.20 34.69
CA HIS A 11 9.05 -5.14 33.91
C HIS A 11 7.54 -5.36 33.77
N GLU A 12 7.11 -6.61 33.57
CA GLU A 12 5.69 -6.95 33.46
C GLU A 12 4.95 -6.73 34.79
N ALA A 13 5.55 -7.16 35.91
CA ALA A 13 4.99 -6.94 37.25
C ALA A 13 4.84 -5.44 37.57
N TRP A 14 5.87 -4.64 37.30
CA TRP A 14 5.86 -3.19 37.49
C TRP A 14 4.77 -2.50 36.66
N PHE A 15 4.61 -2.89 35.39
CA PHE A 15 3.52 -2.35 34.55
C PHE A 15 2.15 -2.82 35.02
N GLU A 16 2.02 -4.08 35.46
CA GLU A 16 0.77 -4.62 35.99
C GLU A 16 0.27 -3.80 37.20
N GLU A 17 1.16 -3.43 38.13
CA GLU A 17 0.84 -2.58 39.29
C GLU A 17 0.18 -1.25 38.88
N HIS A 18 0.65 -0.62 37.80
CA HIS A 18 0.14 0.67 37.32
C HIS A 18 -1.02 0.57 36.31
N TYR A 19 -1.39 -0.65 35.87
CA TYR A 19 -2.44 -0.89 34.85
C TYR A 19 -3.79 -0.22 35.17
N ALA A 20 -4.22 -0.22 36.43
CA ALA A 20 -5.52 0.35 36.82
C ALA A 20 -5.57 1.88 36.62
N GLN A 21 -4.46 2.57 36.88
CA GLN A 21 -4.32 4.01 36.73
C GLN A 21 -4.14 4.40 35.25
N LEU A 22 -3.30 3.65 34.52
CA LEU A 22 -3.19 3.71 33.06
C LEU A 22 -4.57 3.59 32.39
N MET A 23 -5.41 2.65 32.82
CA MET A 23 -6.78 2.48 32.31
C MET A 23 -7.67 3.70 32.60
N ALA A 24 -7.56 4.30 33.79
CA ALA A 24 -8.32 5.49 34.15
C ALA A 24 -7.92 6.71 33.31
N TRP A 25 -6.61 6.91 33.08
CA TRP A 25 -6.11 7.96 32.18
C TRP A 25 -6.48 7.71 30.73
N ALA A 26 -6.32 6.47 30.23
CA ALA A 26 -6.72 6.10 28.87
C ALA A 26 -8.23 6.35 28.65
N LEU A 27 -9.09 5.97 29.61
CA LEU A 27 -10.52 6.30 29.58
C LEU A 27 -10.79 7.82 29.61
N HIS A 28 -9.94 8.64 30.21
CA HIS A 28 -10.09 10.10 30.12
C HIS A 28 -9.70 10.60 28.73
N LEU A 29 -8.54 10.19 28.23
CA LEU A 29 -7.95 10.57 26.94
C LEU A 29 -8.83 10.14 25.75
N THR A 30 -9.32 8.89 25.75
CA THR A 30 -10.28 8.39 24.74
C THR A 30 -11.71 8.86 24.99
N GLY A 31 -11.94 9.63 26.06
CA GLY A 31 -13.22 10.22 26.46
C GLY A 31 -14.34 9.20 26.67
N ARG A 32 -14.02 8.22 27.51
CA ARG A 32 -14.84 7.12 28.04
C ARG A 32 -15.23 6.04 27.03
N ASP A 33 -14.55 6.01 25.88
CA ASP A 33 -14.55 4.82 25.02
C ASP A 33 -13.64 3.76 25.64
N ARG A 34 -14.24 2.65 26.07
CA ARG A 34 -13.56 1.56 26.77
C ARG A 34 -12.71 0.69 25.82
N GLU A 35 -13.15 0.47 24.59
CA GLU A 35 -12.43 -0.35 23.62
C GLU A 35 -11.16 0.37 23.18
N GLN A 36 -11.28 1.66 22.82
CA GLN A 36 -10.12 2.50 22.50
C GLN A 36 -9.19 2.70 23.71
N ALA A 37 -9.71 2.75 24.94
CA ALA A 37 -8.86 2.87 26.14
C ALA A 37 -8.07 1.58 26.39
N GLU A 38 -8.69 0.42 26.23
CA GLU A 38 -8.03 -0.88 26.37
C GLU A 38 -6.97 -1.08 25.28
N ASP A 39 -7.27 -0.72 24.02
CA ASP A 39 -6.28 -0.69 22.94
C ASP A 39 -5.10 0.25 23.23
N LEU A 40 -5.35 1.45 23.77
CA LEU A 40 -4.29 2.43 24.08
C LEU A 40 -3.37 1.95 25.21
N VAL A 41 -3.91 1.27 26.23
CA VAL A 41 -3.11 0.66 27.30
C VAL A 41 -2.35 -0.56 26.80
N HIS A 42 -2.92 -1.37 25.89
CA HIS A 42 -2.20 -2.47 25.26
C HIS A 42 -1.06 -1.97 24.36
N ASP A 43 -1.27 -0.88 23.61
CA ASP A 43 -0.21 -0.20 22.86
C ASP A 43 0.91 0.31 23.79
N ALA A 44 0.57 0.85 24.96
CA ALA A 44 1.54 1.28 25.96
C ALA A 44 2.34 0.12 26.55
N PHE A 45 1.68 -0.99 26.90
CA PHE A 45 2.34 -2.22 27.34
C PHE A 45 3.33 -2.73 26.30
N VAL A 46 2.93 -2.76 25.02
CA VAL A 46 3.76 -3.24 23.92
C VAL A 46 5.02 -2.38 23.74
N GLN A 47 4.91 -1.04 23.74
CA GLN A 47 6.10 -0.18 23.61
C GLN A 47 6.99 -0.26 24.86
N PHE A 48 6.39 -0.31 26.05
CA PHE A 48 7.13 -0.44 27.31
C PHE A 48 7.92 -1.76 27.38
N MET A 49 7.30 -2.89 27.04
CA MET A 49 7.95 -4.20 27.05
C MET A 49 8.89 -4.45 25.86
N ALA A 50 8.74 -3.71 24.75
CA ALA A 50 9.69 -3.76 23.63
C ALA A 50 10.97 -2.96 23.92
N HIS A 51 10.85 -1.81 24.57
CA HIS A 51 11.99 -0.97 24.95
C HIS A 51 12.68 -1.44 26.24
N ARG A 52 11.89 -1.88 27.24
CA ARG A 52 12.34 -2.31 28.57
C ARG A 52 13.17 -1.24 29.30
N PRO A 53 12.58 -0.07 29.60
CA PRO A 53 13.30 1.04 30.23
C PRO A 53 13.90 0.64 31.58
N ASP A 54 14.99 1.30 31.96
CA ASP A 54 15.64 1.11 33.26
C ASP A 54 14.74 1.65 34.37
N LEU A 55 14.06 0.75 35.09
CA LEU A 55 13.11 1.08 36.14
C LEU A 55 13.73 1.93 37.26
N THR A 56 15.05 1.85 37.47
CA THR A 56 15.75 2.63 38.51
C THR A 56 15.93 4.10 38.16
N LYS A 57 15.85 4.44 36.86
CA LYS A 57 15.96 5.82 36.36
C LYS A 57 14.60 6.53 36.27
N ILE A 58 13.49 5.80 36.40
CA ILE A 58 12.13 6.37 36.34
C ILE A 58 11.78 6.98 37.71
N GLN A 59 12.18 8.24 37.93
CA GLN A 59 11.89 8.95 39.18
C GLN A 59 10.39 9.21 39.40
N ASN A 60 9.62 9.41 38.32
CA ASN A 60 8.17 9.61 38.36
C ASN A 60 7.46 8.59 37.44
N PRO A 61 7.09 7.41 37.97
CA PRO A 61 6.35 6.38 37.23
C PRO A 61 5.06 6.91 36.58
N GLU A 62 4.30 7.72 37.30
CA GLU A 62 3.01 8.25 36.83
C GLU A 62 3.19 9.21 35.65
N GLY A 63 4.12 10.17 35.79
CA GLY A 63 4.42 11.15 34.75
C GLY A 63 4.96 10.51 33.47
N TYR A 64 5.85 9.53 33.60
CA TYR A 64 6.40 8.76 32.47
C TYR A 64 5.30 7.98 31.72
N LEU A 65 4.44 7.27 32.45
CA LEU A 65 3.36 6.47 31.87
C LEU A 65 2.25 7.32 31.25
N TYR A 66 1.84 8.41 31.91
CA TYR A 66 0.85 9.35 31.37
C TYR A 66 1.34 10.05 30.10
N THR A 67 2.60 10.49 30.08
CA THR A 67 3.23 11.11 28.90
C THR A 67 3.28 10.13 27.73
N SER A 68 3.68 8.88 27.99
CA SER A 68 3.69 7.82 26.99
C SER A 68 2.29 7.53 26.43
N LEU A 69 1.25 7.41 27.27
CA LEU A 69 -0.14 7.28 26.82
C LEU A 69 -0.59 8.45 25.92
N ARG A 70 -0.24 9.69 26.29
CA ARG A 70 -0.61 10.89 25.52
C ARG A 70 0.09 10.93 24.16
N HIS A 71 1.37 10.54 24.08
CA HIS A 71 2.12 10.44 22.83
C HIS A 71 1.56 9.32 21.93
N LEU A 72 1.27 8.15 22.50
CA LEU A 72 0.59 7.05 21.80
C LEU A 72 -0.76 7.47 21.21
N GLN A 73 -1.55 8.24 21.96
CA GLN A 73 -2.83 8.76 21.49
C GLN A 73 -2.66 9.67 20.27
N LEU A 74 -1.75 10.67 20.36
CA LEU A 74 -1.48 11.61 19.27
C LEU A 74 -0.95 10.88 18.02
N ALA A 75 0.01 9.97 18.19
CA ALA A 75 0.51 9.10 17.14
C ALA A 75 -0.62 8.31 16.46
N ASN A 76 -1.50 7.68 17.24
CA ASN A 76 -2.61 6.88 16.74
C ASN A 76 -3.65 7.73 16.00
N ALA A 77 -4.00 8.93 16.49
CA ALA A 77 -4.89 9.87 15.81
C ALA A 77 -4.36 10.30 14.44
N ARG A 78 -3.07 10.67 14.37
CA ARG A 78 -2.40 11.07 13.12
C ARG A 78 -2.28 9.90 12.12
N ARG A 79 -1.99 8.68 12.61
CA ARG A 79 -1.97 7.44 11.81
C ARG A 79 -3.34 7.13 11.19
N LEU A 80 -4.41 7.20 11.99
CA LEU A 80 -5.78 6.96 11.53
C LEU A 80 -6.23 7.99 10.47
N ALA A 81 -5.85 9.26 10.62
CA ALA A 81 -6.11 10.29 9.61
C ALA A 81 -5.42 9.98 8.28
N ARG A 82 -4.10 9.67 8.29
CA ARG A 82 -3.35 9.27 7.08
C ARG A 82 -3.99 8.08 6.37
N ARG A 83 -4.30 7.00 7.11
CA ARG A 83 -4.91 5.78 6.55
C ARG A 83 -6.22 6.05 5.82
N ARG A 84 -7.08 6.90 6.40
CA ARG A 84 -8.38 7.24 5.80
C ARG A 84 -8.23 8.02 4.49
N GLU A 85 -7.25 8.93 4.39
CA GLU A 85 -7.00 9.66 3.14
C GLU A 85 -6.43 8.75 2.04
N THR A 86 -5.45 7.89 2.36
CA THR A 86 -4.87 6.94 1.39
C THR A 86 -5.90 5.90 0.93
N SER A 87 -6.77 5.43 1.83
CA SER A 87 -7.84 4.47 1.51
C SER A 87 -8.89 5.01 0.55
N VAL A 88 -9.08 6.33 0.42
CA VAL A 88 -10.04 6.94 -0.52
C VAL A 88 -9.56 6.83 -1.99
N SER A 89 -8.31 6.42 -2.24
CA SER A 89 -7.80 6.14 -3.59
C SER A 89 -7.56 4.65 -3.90
N SER A 90 -7.93 3.72 -3.01
CA SER A 90 -7.79 2.27 -3.23
C SER A 90 -9.05 1.52 -2.76
N ASP A 91 -9.91 1.15 -3.71
CA ASP A 91 -11.24 0.53 -3.47
C ASP A 91 -11.22 -0.89 -2.84
N ALA A 92 -10.07 -1.44 -2.47
CA ALA A 92 -9.96 -2.75 -1.84
C ALA A 92 -8.89 -2.79 -0.74
N PHE A 93 -9.26 -3.34 0.42
CA PHE A 93 -8.35 -3.77 1.48
C PHE A 93 -7.65 -5.07 1.05
N ASP A 94 -6.32 -5.16 1.13
CA ASP A 94 -5.56 -6.40 0.86
C ASP A 94 -5.22 -7.11 2.17
N LEU A 95 -5.95 -8.17 2.51
CA LEU A 95 -5.70 -8.96 3.70
C LEU A 95 -4.31 -9.61 3.73
N LEU A 96 -3.71 -9.91 2.56
CA LEU A 96 -2.37 -10.50 2.42
C LEU A 96 -1.25 -9.46 2.41
N ALA A 97 -1.58 -8.16 2.50
CA ALA A 97 -0.59 -7.10 2.77
C ALA A 97 -0.11 -7.11 4.22
N HIS A 98 -0.78 -7.86 5.10
CA HIS A 98 -0.44 -7.96 6.51
C HIS A 98 0.32 -9.22 6.87
N ASP A 99 1.26 -9.09 7.80
CA ASP A 99 2.12 -10.19 8.21
C ASP A 99 1.34 -11.35 8.88
N SER A 100 0.21 -11.04 9.51
CA SER A 100 -0.69 -11.99 10.18
C SER A 100 -2.18 -11.59 10.09
N LEU A 101 -3.07 -12.58 10.25
CA LEU A 101 -4.52 -12.36 10.30
C LEU A 101 -4.95 -11.38 11.41
N PRO A 102 -4.40 -11.41 12.64
CA PRO A 102 -4.81 -10.46 13.68
C PRO A 102 -4.34 -9.03 13.46
N GLN A 103 -3.23 -8.82 12.74
CA GLN A 103 -2.82 -7.50 12.25
C GLN A 103 -3.80 -7.00 11.17
N GLY A 104 -4.12 -7.85 10.20
CA GLY A 104 -5.10 -7.53 9.14
C GLY A 104 -6.50 -7.21 9.69
N LEU A 105 -6.99 -8.00 10.65
CA LEU A 105 -8.29 -7.76 11.28
C LEU A 105 -8.34 -6.42 12.04
N ARG A 106 -7.25 -6.02 12.72
CA ARG A 106 -7.14 -4.70 13.36
C ARG A 106 -7.07 -3.57 12.34
N ALA A 107 -6.26 -3.72 11.29
CA ALA A 107 -6.16 -2.75 10.21
C ALA A 107 -7.51 -2.51 9.51
N TRP A 108 -8.27 -3.59 9.30
CA TRP A 108 -9.62 -3.57 8.76
C TRP A 108 -10.63 -2.89 9.69
N ARG A 109 -10.71 -3.27 10.98
CA ARG A 109 -11.62 -2.62 11.96
C ARG A 109 -11.41 -1.11 12.03
N ALA A 110 -10.16 -0.65 11.99
CA ALA A 110 -9.80 0.78 12.01
C ALA A 110 -10.31 1.59 10.79
N GLN A 111 -10.61 0.91 9.67
CA GLN A 111 -11.08 1.52 8.42
C GLN A 111 -12.62 1.54 8.28
N GLN A 112 -13.36 1.00 9.25
CA GLN A 112 -14.77 0.61 9.10
C GLN A 112 -15.69 1.60 8.37
N SER A 113 -16.32 1.05 7.33
CA SER A 113 -17.53 1.51 6.67
C SER A 113 -18.39 0.25 6.45
N GLU A 114 -19.70 0.32 6.69
CA GLU A 114 -20.65 -0.81 6.80
C GLU A 114 -20.73 -1.76 5.58
N ARG A 115 -19.98 -1.48 4.51
CA ARG A 115 -19.94 -2.27 3.26
C ARG A 115 -18.73 -3.22 3.16
N GLN A 116 -17.81 -3.23 4.14
CA GLN A 116 -16.53 -3.95 4.02
C GLN A 116 -16.46 -5.32 4.72
N ASP A 117 -17.44 -5.65 5.56
CA ASP A 117 -17.51 -6.92 6.31
C ASP A 117 -17.54 -8.15 5.39
N ASP A 118 -18.39 -8.15 4.37
CA ASP A 118 -18.50 -9.26 3.40
C ASP A 118 -17.22 -9.46 2.59
N SER A 119 -16.51 -8.37 2.23
CA SER A 119 -15.26 -8.46 1.47
C SER A 119 -14.14 -9.07 2.30
N PHE A 120 -14.00 -8.66 3.56
CA PHE A 120 -13.02 -9.24 4.48
C PHE A 120 -13.30 -10.73 4.74
N ALA A 121 -14.57 -11.07 4.99
CA ALA A 121 -15.00 -12.45 5.17
C ALA A 121 -14.71 -13.31 3.92
N GLN A 122 -14.93 -12.77 2.73
CA GLN A 122 -14.66 -13.49 1.49
C GLN A 122 -13.16 -13.72 1.25
N GLN A 123 -12.32 -12.68 1.40
CA GLN A 123 -10.86 -12.82 1.29
C GLN A 123 -10.32 -13.88 2.25
N LEU A 124 -10.84 -13.94 3.48
CA LEU A 124 -10.44 -14.93 4.47
C LEU A 124 -10.78 -16.37 4.04
N ARG A 125 -11.95 -16.59 3.42
CA ARG A 125 -12.32 -17.89 2.82
C ARG A 125 -11.40 -18.26 1.65
N ASP A 126 -11.03 -17.30 0.82
CA ASP A 126 -10.19 -17.56 -0.36
C ASP A 126 -8.73 -17.87 0.00
N VAL A 127 -8.18 -17.19 1.02
CA VAL A 127 -6.88 -17.56 1.61
C VAL A 127 -6.93 -18.98 2.19
N TYR A 128 -8.02 -19.34 2.89
CA TYR A 128 -8.21 -20.71 3.37
C TYR A 128 -8.26 -21.73 2.21
N ARG A 129 -9.09 -21.49 1.18
CA ARG A 129 -9.20 -22.35 -0.02
C ARG A 129 -7.84 -22.58 -0.70
N TYR A 130 -7.07 -21.50 -0.93
CA TYR A 130 -5.69 -21.59 -1.44
C TYR A 130 -4.84 -22.54 -0.59
N THR A 131 -4.83 -22.35 0.74
CA THR A 131 -4.00 -23.19 1.61
C THR A 131 -4.39 -24.66 1.58
N GLN A 132 -5.69 -24.98 1.58
CA GLN A 132 -6.15 -26.38 1.54
C GLN A 132 -5.83 -27.06 0.21
N HIS A 133 -5.95 -26.35 -0.91
CA HIS A 133 -5.55 -26.84 -2.23
C HIS A 133 -4.03 -27.10 -2.30
N ARG A 134 -3.22 -26.16 -1.80
CA ARG A 134 -1.77 -26.11 -2.05
C ARG A 134 -0.92 -26.86 -1.02
N LYS A 135 -1.41 -27.10 0.21
CA LYS A 135 -0.63 -27.69 1.34
C LYS A 135 0.06 -29.01 0.99
N CYS A 136 -0.60 -29.90 0.26
CA CYS A 136 -0.07 -31.22 -0.10
C CYS A 136 0.97 -31.18 -1.23
N THR A 137 1.00 -30.11 -2.03
CA THR A 137 1.88 -30.00 -3.21
C THR A 137 3.05 -29.04 -3.00
N ALA A 138 2.95 -28.06 -2.11
CA ALA A 138 4.04 -27.16 -1.78
C ALA A 138 4.05 -26.72 -0.31
N LYS A 139 5.26 -26.58 0.26
CA LYS A 139 5.46 -26.08 1.63
C LYS A 139 5.03 -24.63 1.82
N THR A 140 4.86 -23.84 0.74
CA THR A 140 4.36 -22.45 0.79
C THR A 140 3.06 -22.33 1.58
N ALA A 141 2.08 -23.19 1.28
CA ALA A 141 0.80 -23.20 1.98
C ALA A 141 0.87 -23.75 3.42
N SER A 142 1.77 -24.69 3.72
CA SER A 142 2.01 -25.14 5.10
C SER A 142 2.59 -24.02 5.96
N VAL A 143 3.57 -23.29 5.43
CA VAL A 143 4.18 -22.11 6.06
C VAL A 143 3.14 -20.99 6.25
N LEU A 144 2.27 -20.75 5.26
CA LEU A 144 1.19 -19.75 5.38
C LEU A 144 0.13 -20.15 6.42
N LEU A 145 -0.29 -21.42 6.49
CA LEU A 145 -1.22 -21.90 7.51
C LEU A 145 -0.67 -21.68 8.92
N LEU A 146 0.59 -22.06 9.15
CA LEU A 146 1.25 -21.88 10.45
C LEU A 146 1.29 -20.41 10.88
N ARG A 147 1.73 -19.49 10.00
CA ARG A 147 1.80 -18.06 10.35
C ARG A 147 0.43 -17.41 10.47
N PHE A 148 -0.46 -17.67 9.52
CA PHE A 148 -1.66 -16.86 9.31
C PHE A 148 -2.87 -17.33 10.11
N PHE A 149 -3.10 -18.65 10.21
CA PHE A 149 -4.25 -19.21 10.95
C PHE A 149 -3.86 -19.80 12.31
N HIS A 150 -2.66 -20.38 12.45
CA HIS A 150 -2.27 -21.09 13.66
C HIS A 150 -1.43 -20.26 14.65
N GLY A 151 -1.01 -19.06 14.27
CA GLY A 151 -0.32 -18.12 15.16
C GLY A 151 1.15 -18.46 15.46
N TYR A 152 1.83 -19.16 14.56
CA TYR A 152 3.26 -19.47 14.70
C TYR A 152 4.11 -18.32 14.15
N TYR A 153 5.18 -17.99 14.87
CA TYR A 153 6.19 -17.04 14.41
C TYR A 153 7.18 -17.70 13.45
N PRO A 154 7.85 -16.95 12.54
CA PRO A 154 8.76 -17.51 11.53
C PRO A 154 9.86 -18.42 12.08
N GLY A 155 10.21 -18.32 13.36
CA GLY A 155 11.15 -19.21 14.02
C GLY A 155 10.61 -20.54 14.48
N GLU A 156 9.42 -20.52 15.06
CA GLU A 156 8.70 -21.72 15.41
C GLU A 156 8.39 -22.52 14.13
N ILE A 157 8.08 -21.84 13.01
CA ILE A 157 7.94 -22.45 11.69
C ILE A 157 9.26 -23.06 11.18
N ALA A 158 10.38 -22.38 11.39
CA ALA A 158 11.71 -22.89 11.01
C ALA A 158 12.09 -24.15 11.81
N GLU A 159 11.80 -24.17 13.11
CA GLU A 159 12.01 -25.33 13.98
C GLU A 159 11.05 -26.48 13.60
N VAL A 160 9.74 -26.21 13.52
CA VAL A 160 8.69 -27.19 13.16
C VAL A 160 8.95 -27.83 11.79
N LEU A 161 9.31 -27.06 10.76
CA LEU A 161 9.53 -27.58 9.41
C LEU A 161 10.98 -27.95 9.10
N ARG A 162 11.90 -27.75 10.06
CA ARG A 162 13.35 -27.93 9.91
C ARG A 162 13.90 -27.17 8.69
N LEU A 163 13.60 -25.87 8.63
CA LEU A 163 14.03 -24.94 7.58
C LEU A 163 14.90 -23.84 8.18
N SER A 164 15.75 -23.20 7.37
CA SER A 164 16.42 -21.97 7.82
C SER A 164 15.43 -20.80 7.89
N ARG A 165 15.69 -19.82 8.78
CA ARG A 165 14.86 -18.61 8.91
C ARG A 165 14.68 -17.86 7.57
N PRO A 166 15.74 -17.64 6.74
CA PRO A 166 15.57 -16.99 5.44
C PRO A 166 14.70 -17.80 4.47
N ALA A 167 14.78 -19.13 4.52
CA ALA A 167 13.92 -20.00 3.70
C ALA A 167 12.45 -19.88 4.09
N VAL A 168 12.13 -19.78 5.38
CA VAL A 168 10.75 -19.52 5.85
C VAL A 168 10.24 -18.15 5.37
N GLY A 169 11.06 -17.10 5.48
CA GLY A 169 10.70 -15.76 4.99
C GLY A 169 10.40 -15.74 3.49
N LYS A 170 11.27 -16.35 2.68
CA LYS A 170 11.09 -16.49 1.23
C LYS A 170 9.87 -17.36 0.87
N LEU A 171 9.57 -18.41 1.64
CA LEU A 171 8.35 -19.22 1.46
C LEU A 171 7.07 -18.46 1.85
N LEU A 172 7.09 -17.60 2.88
CA LEU A 172 5.97 -16.70 3.19
C LEU A 172 5.73 -15.70 2.07
N GLN A 173 6.78 -15.07 1.54
CA GLN A 173 6.69 -14.13 0.42
C GLN A 173 6.09 -14.80 -0.82
N LEU A 174 6.59 -15.99 -1.20
CA LEU A 174 6.05 -16.78 -2.31
C LEU A 174 4.61 -17.21 -2.06
N ALA A 175 4.26 -17.67 -0.85
CA ALA A 175 2.89 -18.06 -0.50
C ALA A 175 1.91 -16.88 -0.62
N ARG A 176 2.29 -15.67 -0.18
CA ARG A 176 1.48 -14.46 -0.33
C ARG A 176 1.35 -14.01 -1.80
N GLN A 177 2.33 -14.30 -2.66
CA GLN A 177 2.23 -14.05 -4.10
C GLN A 177 1.34 -15.08 -4.79
N GLU A 178 1.53 -16.39 -4.53
CA GLU A 178 0.67 -17.47 -5.02
C GLU A 178 -0.79 -17.26 -4.59
N ALA A 179 -1.04 -16.90 -3.32
CA ALA A 179 -2.37 -16.67 -2.80
C ALA A 179 -3.06 -15.44 -3.44
N ARG A 180 -2.34 -14.33 -3.67
CA ARG A 180 -2.89 -13.17 -4.40
C ARG A 180 -3.27 -13.52 -5.85
N LEU A 181 -2.46 -14.34 -6.52
CA LEU A 181 -2.77 -14.80 -7.87
C LEU A 181 -4.00 -15.72 -7.87
N PHE A 182 -4.10 -16.64 -6.91
CA PHE A 182 -5.26 -17.51 -6.73
C PHE A 182 -6.54 -16.71 -6.42
N MET A 183 -6.46 -15.67 -5.59
CA MET A 183 -7.60 -14.79 -5.30
C MET A 183 -8.03 -13.91 -6.47
N ALA A 184 -7.11 -13.62 -7.42
CA ALA A 184 -7.41 -12.83 -8.61
C ALA A 184 -8.05 -13.67 -9.74
N ASP A 185 -7.80 -14.98 -9.76
CA ASP A 185 -8.36 -15.93 -10.73
C ASP A 185 -8.49 -17.34 -10.08
N PRO A 186 -9.56 -17.59 -9.30
CA PRO A 186 -9.74 -18.85 -8.58
C PRO A 186 -10.01 -20.04 -9.52
N ASP A 187 -10.66 -19.80 -10.66
CA ASP A 187 -11.16 -20.84 -11.57
C ASP A 187 -10.08 -21.36 -12.53
N ALA A 188 -9.00 -20.62 -12.75
CA ALA A 188 -7.86 -21.09 -13.55
C ALA A 188 -7.03 -22.21 -12.89
N ALA A 189 -7.32 -22.58 -11.63
CA ALA A 189 -6.43 -23.36 -10.77
C ALA A 189 -6.98 -24.73 -10.27
N VAL A 190 -7.80 -25.42 -11.09
CA VAL A 190 -8.30 -26.82 -10.89
C VAL A 190 -9.54 -26.93 -9.94
N PRO A 191 -10.47 -27.91 -10.14
CA PRO A 191 -11.85 -27.79 -9.66
C PRO A 191 -12.07 -27.63 -8.16
N ALA A 192 -13.24 -27.07 -7.84
CA ALA A 192 -13.73 -26.81 -6.50
C ALA A 192 -13.39 -27.94 -5.49
N ALA A 193 -12.49 -27.62 -4.56
CA ALA A 193 -12.45 -28.30 -3.28
C ALA A 193 -13.85 -28.20 -2.64
N PRO A 194 -14.32 -29.22 -1.90
CA PRO A 194 -15.66 -29.23 -1.32
C PRO A 194 -15.89 -27.95 -0.53
N ASP A 195 -16.86 -27.16 -1.00
CA ASP A 195 -17.04 -25.79 -0.53
C ASP A 195 -17.41 -25.84 0.94
N PRO A 196 -16.65 -25.22 1.85
CA PRO A 196 -17.09 -25.08 3.21
C PRO A 196 -18.29 -24.14 3.23
N HIS A 197 -19.49 -24.71 3.12
CA HIS A 197 -20.75 -24.13 3.60
C HIS A 197 -20.71 -24.01 5.14
N LEU A 198 -19.67 -23.33 5.64
CA LEU A 198 -19.66 -22.69 6.93
C LEU A 198 -20.71 -21.59 6.86
N PHE A 199 -21.94 -21.94 7.25
CA PHE A 199 -22.97 -21.01 7.73
C PHE A 199 -22.28 -19.83 8.37
N ASN A 200 -22.44 -18.62 7.82
CA ASN A 200 -21.59 -17.46 8.10
C ASN A 200 -21.38 -17.30 9.62
N PRO A 201 -20.27 -17.83 10.20
CA PRO A 201 -20.28 -18.13 11.62
C PRO A 201 -20.10 -16.84 12.39
N PRO A 202 -20.63 -16.72 13.63
CA PRO A 202 -20.38 -15.55 14.46
C PRO A 202 -18.89 -15.20 14.58
N ASN A 203 -18.00 -16.20 14.47
CA ASN A 203 -16.55 -16.05 14.37
C ASN A 203 -15.95 -16.86 13.21
N LEU A 204 -16.04 -16.35 11.97
CA LEU A 204 -15.44 -16.98 10.78
C LEU A 204 -13.94 -17.30 10.95
N VAL A 205 -13.16 -16.44 11.63
CA VAL A 205 -11.73 -16.65 11.92
C VAL A 205 -11.48 -17.94 12.71
N LEU A 206 -12.21 -18.13 13.81
CA LEU A 206 -12.06 -19.32 14.64
C LEU A 206 -12.55 -20.57 13.90
N ALA A 207 -13.68 -20.48 13.19
CA ALA A 207 -14.21 -21.59 12.40
C ALA A 207 -13.22 -22.06 11.31
N LEU A 208 -12.53 -21.15 10.62
CA LEU A 208 -11.54 -21.51 9.59
C LEU A 208 -10.23 -22.05 10.16
N ARG A 209 -9.76 -21.53 11.31
CA ARG A 209 -8.63 -22.14 12.05
C ARG A 209 -8.94 -23.57 12.47
N ASP A 210 -10.12 -23.76 13.05
CA ASP A 210 -10.59 -25.03 13.60
C ASP A 210 -10.89 -26.05 12.49
N ALA A 211 -11.39 -25.60 11.33
CA ALA A 211 -11.48 -26.39 10.10
C ALA A 211 -10.08 -26.77 9.57
N ALA A 212 -9.13 -25.83 9.53
CA ALA A 212 -7.77 -26.11 9.09
C ALA A 212 -7.10 -27.18 9.97
N LEU A 213 -7.22 -27.09 11.30
CA LEU A 213 -6.68 -28.04 12.28
C LEU A 213 -7.34 -29.44 12.28
N ARG A 214 -8.41 -29.62 11.50
CA ARG A 214 -9.09 -30.90 11.26
C ARG A 214 -9.19 -31.26 9.77
N ALA A 215 -8.43 -30.60 8.91
CA ALA A 215 -8.48 -30.80 7.46
C ALA A 215 -7.69 -32.02 6.95
N ASP A 216 -7.34 -32.95 7.84
CA ASP A 216 -6.76 -34.27 7.54
C ASP A 216 -7.15 -35.30 8.63
N PRO A 217 -8.44 -35.68 8.73
CA PRO A 217 -8.93 -36.58 9.78
C PRO A 217 -8.54 -38.05 9.55
N ASP A 218 -8.28 -38.43 8.30
CA ASP A 218 -7.91 -39.79 7.87
C ASP A 218 -6.38 -40.01 7.81
N GLY A 219 -5.59 -38.94 8.02
CA GLY A 219 -4.14 -38.99 8.04
C GLY A 219 -3.60 -39.82 9.20
N ALA A 220 -2.67 -40.73 8.92
CA ALA A 220 -2.03 -41.55 9.94
C ALA A 220 -1.21 -40.68 10.90
N CYS A 221 -1.77 -40.45 12.09
CA CYS A 221 -1.15 -39.62 13.12
C CYS A 221 0.21 -40.18 13.56
N LEU A 222 1.19 -39.29 13.69
CA LEU A 222 2.55 -39.66 14.09
C LEU A 222 2.60 -40.02 15.58
N SER A 223 3.28 -41.12 15.89
CA SER A 223 3.65 -41.48 17.25
C SER A 223 4.76 -40.57 17.79
N ASP A 224 4.89 -40.51 19.11
CA ASP A 224 5.91 -39.67 19.76
C ASP A 224 7.33 -40.15 19.41
N ALA A 225 7.51 -41.44 19.10
CA ALA A 225 8.76 -42.01 18.61
C ALA A 225 9.09 -41.58 17.16
N GLU A 226 8.08 -41.48 16.28
CA GLU A 226 8.27 -40.97 14.91
C GLU A 226 8.55 -39.46 14.90
N ILE A 227 7.90 -38.70 15.79
CA ILE A 227 8.20 -37.28 15.99
C ILE A 227 9.62 -37.11 16.54
N ALA A 228 10.02 -37.88 17.56
CA ALA A 228 11.39 -37.86 18.07
C ALA A 228 12.42 -38.18 16.96
N ALA A 229 12.17 -39.20 16.14
CA ALA A 229 13.04 -39.55 15.01
C ALA A 229 13.12 -38.44 13.94
N LEU A 230 12.03 -37.73 13.67
CA LEU A 230 11.96 -36.63 12.71
C LEU A 230 12.89 -35.45 13.09
N TYR A 231 13.03 -35.17 14.39
CA TYR A 231 13.88 -34.09 14.91
C TYR A 231 15.26 -34.55 15.43
N ALA A 232 15.46 -35.84 15.72
CA ALA A 232 16.76 -36.37 16.17
C ALA A 232 17.82 -36.46 15.06
N ALA A 233 17.43 -36.50 13.79
CA ALA A 233 18.36 -36.69 12.67
C ALA A 233 19.17 -35.41 12.36
N SER A 234 20.46 -35.40 12.71
CA SER A 234 21.40 -34.25 12.60
C SER A 234 21.77 -33.78 11.18
N GLY A 235 21.02 -34.14 10.14
CA GLY A 235 21.23 -33.64 8.77
C GLY A 235 20.27 -32.50 8.41
N ASP A 236 20.65 -31.64 7.46
CA ASP A 236 19.89 -30.45 7.00
C ASP A 236 18.58 -30.76 6.22
N ALA A 237 18.04 -31.97 6.37
CA ALA A 237 16.86 -32.42 5.65
C ALA A 237 15.58 -31.84 6.27
N SER A 238 15.00 -30.85 5.60
CA SER A 238 13.70 -30.26 5.98
C SER A 238 12.53 -31.26 5.91
N VAL A 239 11.53 -31.08 6.79
CA VAL A 239 10.38 -32.01 6.95
C VAL A 239 9.65 -32.23 5.61
N PRO A 240 9.46 -33.48 5.14
CA PRO A 240 8.82 -33.76 3.85
C PRO A 240 7.44 -33.12 3.68
N THR A 241 7.11 -32.65 2.46
CA THR A 241 5.85 -31.92 2.20
C THR A 241 4.57 -32.66 2.64
N PRO A 242 4.41 -33.98 2.47
CA PRO A 242 3.22 -34.68 2.97
C PRO A 242 3.13 -34.68 4.51
N ILE A 243 4.27 -34.80 5.20
CA ILE A 243 4.34 -34.73 6.67
C ILE A 243 4.03 -33.31 7.15
N ALA A 244 4.59 -32.30 6.49
CA ALA A 244 4.27 -30.90 6.76
C ALA A 244 2.77 -30.61 6.58
N ALA A 245 2.16 -31.10 5.50
CA ALA A 245 0.73 -30.96 5.23
C ALA A 245 -0.15 -31.61 6.33
N HIS A 246 0.23 -32.79 6.83
CA HIS A 246 -0.43 -33.45 7.95
C HIS A 246 -0.28 -32.64 9.25
N LEU A 247 0.95 -32.22 9.59
CA LEU A 247 1.23 -31.44 10.80
C LEU A 247 0.38 -30.15 10.85
N VAL A 248 0.28 -29.40 9.76
CA VAL A 248 -0.54 -28.17 9.74
C VAL A 248 -2.06 -28.43 9.69
N SER A 249 -2.48 -29.70 9.54
CA SER A 249 -3.89 -30.11 9.39
C SER A 249 -4.41 -30.99 10.53
N CYS A 250 -3.58 -31.33 11.52
CA CYS A 250 -3.93 -32.19 12.65
C CYS A 250 -3.44 -31.58 13.97
N ALA A 251 -4.37 -31.03 14.76
CA ALA A 251 -4.08 -30.44 16.07
C ALA A 251 -3.27 -31.36 17.00
N ALA A 252 -3.62 -32.65 17.07
CA ALA A 252 -2.98 -33.60 17.98
C ALA A 252 -1.50 -33.85 17.64
N CYS A 253 -1.16 -33.95 16.36
CA CYS A 253 0.22 -34.12 15.92
C CYS A 253 1.03 -32.83 16.08
N LEU A 254 0.43 -31.68 15.76
CA LEU A 254 1.08 -30.38 15.93
C LEU A 254 1.37 -30.06 17.40
N ASP A 255 0.47 -30.40 18.33
CA ASP A 255 0.73 -30.25 19.76
C ASP A 255 1.75 -31.24 20.33
N ARG A 256 1.91 -32.43 19.75
CA ARG A 256 3.03 -33.33 20.07
C ARG A 256 4.36 -32.70 19.63
N VAL A 257 4.41 -32.13 18.43
CA VAL A 257 5.58 -31.38 17.94
C VAL A 257 5.89 -30.17 18.83
N ASN A 258 4.87 -29.40 19.24
CA ASN A 258 5.04 -28.29 20.19
C ASN A 258 5.71 -28.77 21.49
N ARG A 259 5.22 -29.86 22.09
CA ARG A 259 5.83 -30.45 23.30
C ARG A 259 7.26 -30.94 23.07
N ALA A 260 7.54 -31.57 21.93
CA ALA A 260 8.88 -32.06 21.59
C ALA A 260 9.90 -30.93 21.38
N LEU A 261 9.47 -29.77 20.86
CA LEU A 261 10.30 -28.59 20.61
C LEU A 261 10.29 -27.59 21.78
N GLY A 262 9.47 -27.79 22.81
CA GLY A 262 9.32 -26.85 23.94
C GLY A 262 8.56 -25.57 23.58
N LEU A 263 7.74 -25.59 22.52
CA LEU A 263 6.92 -24.48 22.05
C LEU A 263 5.57 -24.42 22.79
N PRO A 264 4.95 -23.24 22.94
CA PRO A 264 3.58 -23.10 23.45
C PRO A 264 2.56 -24.00 22.72
N PRO A 265 1.59 -24.61 23.43
CA PRO A 265 0.55 -25.45 22.85
C PRO A 265 -0.45 -24.64 22.03
N LEU A 266 -1.23 -25.29 21.16
CA LEU A 266 -2.23 -24.64 20.28
C LEU A 266 -3.36 -23.92 21.04
N ALA A 267 -3.66 -24.34 22.27
CA ALA A 267 -4.60 -23.64 23.14
C ALA A 267 -4.10 -22.23 23.49
N ASP A 268 -2.78 -22.05 23.64
CA ASP A 268 -2.13 -20.77 23.97
C ASP A 268 -1.71 -20.01 22.69
N ARG A 269 -2.49 -20.16 21.61
CA ARG A 269 -2.23 -19.59 20.27
C ARG A 269 -3.49 -19.13 19.55
N HIS A 270 -4.42 -18.49 20.24
CA HIS A 270 -5.66 -18.00 19.63
C HIS A 270 -5.41 -16.72 18.80
N PRO A 271 -5.72 -16.70 17.49
CA PRO A 271 -5.53 -15.50 16.66
C PRO A 271 -6.36 -14.30 17.15
N LEU A 272 -7.52 -14.54 17.75
CA LEU A 272 -8.42 -13.48 18.20
C LEU A 272 -8.08 -12.89 19.58
N ASP A 273 -7.20 -13.52 20.36
CA ASP A 273 -6.83 -13.02 21.69
C ASP A 273 -6.02 -11.71 21.60
N SER A 274 -5.34 -11.46 20.46
CA SER A 274 -4.59 -10.23 20.23
C SER A 274 -5.42 -9.04 19.73
N VAL A 275 -6.76 -9.19 19.63
CA VAL A 275 -7.70 -8.20 19.08
C VAL A 275 -8.94 -7.95 19.98
N GLY A 276 -8.79 -8.13 21.29
CA GLY A 276 -9.80 -7.80 22.31
C GLY A 276 -11.12 -8.58 22.23
N TYR A 277 -11.16 -9.73 21.54
CA TYR A 277 -12.40 -10.51 21.40
C TYR A 277 -12.67 -11.34 22.67
N ASP A 278 -13.61 -10.89 23.52
CA ASP A 278 -14.10 -11.67 24.67
C ASP A 278 -15.17 -12.67 24.18
N PRO A 279 -14.91 -14.00 24.16
CA PRO A 279 -15.89 -15.00 23.71
C PRO A 279 -17.05 -15.21 24.71
N GLY A 280 -17.14 -14.39 25.76
CA GLY A 280 -17.96 -14.61 26.95
C GLY A 280 -19.41 -14.12 26.92
N ALA A 281 -20.03 -13.88 25.75
CA ALA A 281 -21.46 -13.61 25.66
C ALA A 281 -22.24 -14.92 25.37
N PRO A 282 -22.91 -15.55 26.36
CA PRO A 282 -23.74 -16.72 26.10
C PRO A 282 -24.93 -16.35 25.20
N PRO A 283 -25.44 -17.28 24.37
CA PRO A 283 -26.61 -17.02 23.54
C PRO A 283 -27.82 -16.67 24.42
N PRO A 284 -28.71 -15.77 23.95
CA PRO A 284 -29.89 -15.36 24.71
C PRO A 284 -30.83 -16.56 24.89
N GLY A 285 -30.84 -17.13 26.10
CA GLY A 285 -31.65 -18.31 26.45
C GLY A 285 -30.98 -19.30 27.40
N ALA A 286 -29.66 -19.25 27.60
CA ALA A 286 -28.99 -20.09 28.61
C ALA A 286 -29.26 -19.56 30.04
N GLY A 287 -29.78 -20.43 30.90
CA GLY A 287 -30.30 -20.07 32.23
C GLY A 287 -29.30 -19.44 33.20
N THR A 288 -29.84 -18.71 34.18
CA THR A 288 -29.12 -17.94 35.20
C THR A 288 -28.21 -18.79 36.09
N GLY A 289 -26.93 -18.84 35.73
CA GLY A 289 -25.86 -19.46 36.51
C GLY A 289 -24.60 -18.58 36.56
N THR A 290 -24.76 -17.33 37.00
CA THR A 290 -23.66 -16.36 37.13
C THR A 290 -22.68 -16.75 38.25
N VAL A 291 -21.75 -17.64 37.93
CA VAL A 291 -20.53 -17.83 38.73
C VAL A 291 -19.76 -16.50 38.72
N PRO A 292 -19.52 -15.85 39.88
CA PRO A 292 -18.81 -14.58 39.91
C PRO A 292 -17.36 -14.79 39.46
N GLN A 293 -17.04 -14.32 38.25
CA GLN A 293 -15.70 -14.39 37.70
C GLN A 293 -14.74 -13.55 38.56
N ARG A 294 -13.79 -14.21 39.24
CA ARG A 294 -12.79 -13.53 40.08
C ARG A 294 -12.02 -12.46 39.28
N PRO A 295 -11.84 -11.23 39.81
CA PRO A 295 -11.27 -10.12 39.05
C PRO A 295 -9.87 -10.39 38.48
N GLY A 296 -9.05 -11.19 39.16
CA GLY A 296 -7.71 -11.58 38.68
C GLY A 296 -7.71 -12.38 37.36
N ARG A 297 -8.80 -13.08 37.00
CA ARG A 297 -8.87 -13.85 35.75
C ARG A 297 -8.98 -12.95 34.51
N ARG A 298 -9.75 -11.86 34.61
CA ARG A 298 -9.86 -10.84 33.54
C ARG A 298 -8.57 -10.00 33.39
N ARG A 299 -7.81 -9.81 34.48
CA ARG A 299 -6.53 -9.07 34.44
C ARG A 299 -5.44 -9.84 33.69
N ARG A 300 -5.27 -11.14 33.97
CA ARG A 300 -4.32 -12.00 33.23
C ARG A 300 -4.61 -12.03 31.73
N GLN A 301 -5.87 -12.28 31.36
CA GLN A 301 -6.31 -12.36 29.96
C GLN A 301 -5.98 -11.09 29.13
N ARG A 302 -5.94 -9.90 29.77
CA ARG A 302 -5.54 -8.63 29.13
C ARG A 302 -4.03 -8.49 28.93
N LEU A 303 -3.22 -9.03 29.85
CA LEU A 303 -1.77 -9.07 29.69
C LEU A 303 -1.36 -10.12 28.64
N ASP A 304 -2.07 -11.24 28.57
CA ASP A 304 -1.88 -12.27 27.54
C ASP A 304 -2.09 -11.69 26.12
N GLU A 305 -3.14 -10.86 25.92
CA GLU A 305 -3.31 -10.06 24.70
C GLU A 305 -2.07 -9.19 24.41
N GLY A 306 -1.60 -8.43 25.40
CA GLY A 306 -0.41 -7.59 25.29
C GLY A 306 0.85 -8.37 24.87
N ARG A 307 1.04 -9.60 25.38
CA ARG A 307 2.17 -10.49 25.04
C ARG A 307 2.13 -10.95 23.57
N TYR A 308 0.96 -11.29 23.04
CA TYR A 308 0.83 -11.61 21.60
C TYR A 308 1.12 -10.38 20.73
N ARG A 309 0.61 -9.20 21.10
CA ARG A 309 0.88 -7.96 20.36
C ARG A 309 2.36 -7.57 20.38
N LEU A 310 3.03 -7.77 21.52
CA LEU A 310 4.48 -7.61 21.64
C LEU A 310 5.22 -8.59 20.73
N SER A 311 4.83 -9.87 20.74
CA SER A 311 5.46 -10.91 19.93
C SER A 311 5.29 -10.67 18.41
N ASP A 312 4.12 -10.16 17.97
CA ASP A 312 3.92 -9.69 16.59
C ASP A 312 4.84 -8.50 16.24
N LEU A 313 5.01 -7.49 17.13
CA LEU A 313 5.95 -6.38 16.92
C LEU A 313 7.39 -6.89 16.80
N LEU A 314 7.84 -7.71 17.77
CA LEU A 314 9.20 -8.23 17.83
C LEU A 314 9.54 -9.12 16.62
N THR A 315 8.55 -9.76 15.99
CA THR A 315 8.76 -10.63 14.82
C THR A 315 8.53 -9.94 13.48
N HIS A 316 7.88 -8.78 13.45
CA HIS A 316 7.66 -8.00 12.24
C HIS A 316 8.98 -7.61 11.55
N ARG A 317 9.03 -7.72 10.22
CA ARG A 317 10.20 -7.37 9.39
C ARG A 317 9.81 -6.23 8.42
N PRO A 318 10.22 -4.98 8.68
CA PRO A 318 9.93 -3.86 7.80
C PRO A 318 10.71 -3.97 6.47
N HIS A 319 10.06 -3.63 5.37
CA HIS A 319 10.70 -3.36 4.08
C HIS A 319 10.96 -1.85 3.88
N GLU A 320 10.23 -1.00 4.60
CA GLU A 320 10.46 0.45 4.67
C GLU A 320 10.35 0.92 6.12
N LEU A 321 11.35 1.67 6.60
CA LEU A 321 11.25 2.42 7.84
C LEU A 321 10.72 3.81 7.53
N ARG A 322 9.69 4.27 8.25
CA ARG A 322 9.14 5.63 8.18
C ARG A 322 9.36 6.29 9.52
N ILE A 323 10.09 7.41 9.52
CA ILE A 323 10.45 8.15 10.73
C ILE A 323 9.51 9.35 10.83
N ALA A 324 8.80 9.44 11.95
CA ALA A 324 7.88 10.53 12.21
C ALA A 324 8.16 11.19 13.57
N VAL A 325 8.09 12.51 13.61
CA VAL A 325 8.21 13.30 14.86
C VAL A 325 6.86 13.93 15.15
N ASN A 326 6.42 13.76 16.40
CA ASN A 326 5.05 13.98 16.84
C ASN A 326 3.99 13.24 16.00
N GLY A 327 4.39 12.27 15.17
CA GLY A 327 3.53 11.60 14.19
C GLY A 327 3.32 12.32 12.86
N ILE A 328 4.17 13.30 12.49
CA ILE A 328 4.32 13.79 11.11
C ILE A 328 5.54 13.07 10.50
N ILE A 329 5.37 12.43 9.33
CA ILE A 329 6.46 11.69 8.67
C ILE A 329 7.45 12.71 8.08
N LEU A 330 8.73 12.59 8.47
CA LEU A 330 9.82 13.47 8.01
C LEU A 330 10.72 12.81 6.97
N GLY A 331 10.68 11.49 6.89
CA GLY A 331 11.41 10.71 5.90
C GLY A 331 11.07 9.23 5.98
N SER A 332 11.43 8.51 4.92
CA SER A 332 11.43 7.06 4.91
C SER A 332 12.71 6.51 4.30
N GLN A 333 13.00 5.23 4.56
CA GLN A 333 14.15 4.50 4.06
C GLN A 333 13.73 3.06 3.76
N ALA A 334 13.98 2.60 2.54
CA ALA A 334 13.85 1.19 2.19
C ALA A 334 14.92 0.35 2.90
N VAL A 335 14.52 -0.79 3.46
CA VAL A 335 15.39 -1.75 4.14
C VAL A 335 15.91 -2.75 3.09
N THR A 336 17.04 -2.43 2.47
CA THR A 336 17.63 -3.22 1.37
C THR A 336 18.95 -3.90 1.73
N ALA A 337 19.52 -3.59 2.90
CA ALA A 337 20.81 -4.08 3.37
C ALA A 337 20.76 -4.47 4.85
N SER A 338 21.73 -5.27 5.29
CA SER A 338 21.83 -5.78 6.67
C SER A 338 22.03 -4.72 7.74
N VAL A 339 22.46 -3.52 7.35
CA VAL A 339 22.44 -2.31 8.18
C VAL A 339 21.81 -1.20 7.36
N SER A 340 20.70 -0.65 7.85
CA SER A 340 20.03 0.53 7.30
C SER A 340 20.17 1.65 8.32
N ARG A 341 20.70 2.83 7.94
CA ARG A 341 20.73 4.01 8.81
C ARG A 341 20.21 5.25 8.08
N GLN A 342 19.48 6.09 8.79
CA GLN A 342 18.90 7.33 8.28
C GLN A 342 19.07 8.46 9.30
N THR A 343 19.59 9.60 8.83
CA THR A 343 19.73 10.81 9.64
C THR A 343 18.76 11.89 9.14
N ILE A 344 17.98 12.49 10.03
CA ILE A 344 16.99 13.53 9.75
C ILE A 344 17.18 14.66 10.76
N ARG A 345 17.33 15.91 10.30
CA ARG A 345 17.16 17.06 11.20
C ARG A 345 15.74 17.57 11.19
N VAL A 346 15.32 18.09 12.34
CA VAL A 346 13.94 18.47 12.62
C VAL A 346 13.87 19.97 12.85
N ALA A 347 13.64 20.73 11.77
CA ALA A 347 13.50 22.18 11.84
C ALA A 347 12.03 22.60 12.01
N GLY A 348 11.81 23.75 12.67
CA GLY A 348 10.53 24.48 12.62
C GLY A 348 9.33 23.90 13.38
N GLN A 349 9.46 22.77 14.09
CA GLN A 349 8.36 22.16 14.84
C GLN A 349 8.78 21.72 16.26
N PRO A 350 7.84 21.67 17.23
CA PRO A 350 8.10 21.05 18.52
C PRO A 350 8.41 19.55 18.37
N PHE A 351 9.21 19.02 19.29
CA PHE A 351 9.69 17.65 19.31
C PHE A 351 9.33 17.01 20.66
N ASP A 352 8.10 16.52 20.80
CA ASP A 352 7.61 15.91 22.06
C ASP A 352 7.80 14.38 22.05
N PHE A 353 7.74 13.76 20.86
CA PHE A 353 8.09 12.35 20.66
C PHE A 353 8.50 12.02 19.23
N LEU A 354 9.12 10.86 19.07
CA LEU A 354 9.46 10.24 17.80
C LEU A 354 8.85 8.84 17.72
N GLU A 355 8.37 8.46 16.52
CA GLU A 355 7.97 7.10 16.21
C GLU A 355 8.68 6.58 14.95
N VAL A 356 9.11 5.32 14.98
CA VAL A 356 9.61 4.58 13.81
C VAL A 356 8.61 3.51 13.43
N LEU A 357 8.15 3.56 12.19
CA LEU A 357 7.08 2.74 11.65
C LEU A 357 7.57 1.87 10.50
N SER A 358 6.91 0.74 10.26
CA SER A 358 7.02 0.00 8.99
C SER A 358 6.12 0.58 7.89
N GLU A 359 6.23 0.03 6.68
CA GLU A 359 5.31 0.26 5.57
C GLU A 359 3.84 -0.08 5.90
N GLU A 360 3.63 -1.06 6.78
CA GLU A 360 2.35 -1.50 7.32
C GLU A 360 1.85 -0.62 8.51
N ASP A 361 2.51 0.51 8.77
CA ASP A 361 2.42 1.36 9.96
C ASP A 361 2.55 0.62 11.32
N VAL A 362 3.21 -0.54 11.37
CA VAL A 362 3.55 -1.20 12.64
C VAL A 362 4.57 -0.32 13.35
N ARG A 363 4.24 0.17 14.55
CA ARG A 363 5.12 1.01 15.35
C ARG A 363 6.16 0.17 16.06
N LEU A 364 7.36 0.12 15.48
CA LEU A 364 8.49 -0.64 15.96
C LEU A 364 9.13 0.01 17.21
N LEU A 365 9.07 1.34 17.30
CA LEU A 365 9.60 2.11 18.41
C LEU A 365 8.82 3.42 18.59
N LEU A 366 8.50 3.75 19.84
CA LEU A 366 8.10 5.08 20.30
C LEU A 366 9.14 5.57 21.30
N LEU A 367 9.69 6.75 21.04
CA LEU A 367 10.57 7.48 21.93
C LEU A 367 9.88 8.77 22.36
N SER A 368 9.43 8.84 23.61
CA SER A 368 8.99 10.09 24.25
C SER A 368 10.22 10.93 24.55
N VAL A 369 10.21 12.22 24.19
CA VAL A 369 11.36 13.11 24.38
C VAL A 369 10.97 14.34 25.17
N GLU A 370 11.66 14.55 26.29
CA GLU A 370 11.72 15.86 26.90
C GLU A 370 12.88 16.62 26.25
N THR A 371 12.59 17.77 25.63
CA THR A 371 13.63 18.57 24.99
C THR A 371 14.47 19.30 26.05
N PRO A 372 15.75 19.61 25.76
CA PRO A 372 16.49 20.59 26.55
C PRO A 372 15.73 21.92 26.65
N PRO A 373 15.90 22.68 27.74
CA PRO A 373 16.81 22.43 28.86
C PRO A 373 16.38 21.32 29.85
N ARG A 374 15.14 20.80 29.75
CA ARG A 374 14.60 19.92 30.82
C ARG A 374 15.02 18.47 30.68
N GLY A 375 15.06 17.97 29.45
CA GLY A 375 15.55 16.64 29.14
C GLY A 375 17.00 16.64 28.64
N PRO A 376 17.57 15.44 28.40
CA PRO A 376 18.96 15.29 28.02
C PRO A 376 19.26 15.90 26.65
N VAL A 377 20.50 16.36 26.47
CA VAL A 377 21.00 16.80 25.15
C VAL A 377 21.06 15.65 24.15
N GLU A 378 21.34 14.43 24.62
CA GLU A 378 21.34 13.22 23.80
C GLU A 378 20.39 12.16 24.38
N VAL A 379 19.50 11.63 23.53
CA VAL A 379 18.49 10.65 23.92
C VAL A 379 18.59 9.44 22.99
N GLN A 380 19.16 8.34 23.51
CA GLN A 380 19.25 7.07 22.80
C GLN A 380 18.19 6.08 23.30
N GLN A 381 17.50 5.42 22.37
CA GLN A 381 16.56 4.34 22.66
C GLN A 381 16.75 3.19 21.66
N GLY A 382 16.95 1.98 22.19
CA GLY A 382 16.99 0.73 21.43
C GLY A 382 15.76 -0.15 21.68
N VAL A 383 15.43 -0.97 20.68
CA VAL A 383 14.51 -2.11 20.76
C VAL A 383 15.23 -3.32 20.14
N GLU A 384 15.39 -4.38 20.93
CA GLU A 384 15.82 -5.68 20.41
C GLU A 384 14.63 -6.37 19.76
N LEU A 385 14.79 -6.78 18.50
CA LEU A 385 13.80 -7.51 17.74
C LEU A 385 14.22 -8.99 17.62
N SER A 386 13.29 -9.83 17.19
CA SER A 386 13.56 -11.26 16.97
C SER A 386 14.71 -11.46 15.99
N ASP A 387 15.44 -12.56 16.15
CA ASP A 387 16.53 -13.01 15.26
C ASP A 387 17.83 -12.18 15.39
N GLY A 388 18.03 -11.52 16.53
CA GLY A 388 19.22 -10.68 16.78
C GLY A 388 19.18 -9.36 16.00
N ARG A 389 18.02 -9.02 15.44
CA ARG A 389 17.78 -7.74 14.79
C ARG A 389 17.67 -6.65 15.85
N ARG A 390 18.11 -5.44 15.54
CA ARG A 390 18.09 -4.31 16.47
C ARG A 390 17.64 -3.05 15.75
N LEU A 391 16.72 -2.32 16.36
CA LEU A 391 16.35 -0.96 15.96
C LEU A 391 16.83 0.00 17.05
N GLU A 392 17.57 1.03 16.66
CA GLU A 392 17.99 2.10 17.56
C GLU A 392 17.63 3.46 16.99
N VAL A 393 17.31 4.38 17.89
CA VAL A 393 17.16 5.80 17.61
C VAL A 393 18.08 6.56 18.56
N HIS A 394 18.76 7.56 18.03
CA HIS A 394 19.52 8.55 18.76
C HIS A 394 19.00 9.93 18.36
N VAL A 395 18.56 10.72 19.33
CA VAL A 395 18.14 12.12 19.12
C VAL A 395 19.13 13.02 19.82
N ASP A 396 19.71 13.96 19.09
CA ASP A 396 20.79 14.83 19.51
C ASP A 396 20.31 16.29 19.39
N PHE A 397 20.30 17.00 20.50
CA PHE A 397 19.82 18.38 20.66
C PHE A 397 20.98 19.38 20.85
N SER A 398 22.24 18.96 20.60
CA SER A 398 23.41 19.82 20.81
C SER A 398 23.51 21.00 19.83
N GLY A 399 22.89 20.88 18.65
CA GLY A 399 22.84 21.92 17.61
C GLY A 399 21.48 22.62 17.49
N ASP A 400 21.43 23.66 16.65
CA ASP A 400 20.28 24.57 16.43
C ASP A 400 18.95 23.87 16.06
N THR A 401 19.03 22.62 15.59
CA THR A 401 17.87 21.78 15.25
C THR A 401 18.13 20.33 15.69
N PRO A 402 17.18 19.65 16.34
CA PRO A 402 17.33 18.25 16.75
C PRO A 402 17.72 17.33 15.59
N VAL A 403 18.76 16.53 15.78
CA VAL A 403 19.27 15.54 14.84
C VAL A 403 18.81 14.14 15.26
N VAL A 404 17.96 13.54 14.46
CA VAL A 404 17.50 12.15 14.61
C VAL A 404 18.38 11.24 13.78
N ARG A 405 19.01 10.25 14.40
CA ARG A 405 19.70 9.14 13.73
C ARG A 405 18.94 7.85 14.04
N VAL A 406 18.46 7.13 13.04
CA VAL A 406 17.81 5.83 13.19
C VAL A 406 18.70 4.77 12.55
N SER A 407 18.91 3.64 13.23
CA SER A 407 19.64 2.50 12.70
C SER A 407 18.88 1.20 12.91
N TYR A 408 18.75 0.41 11.85
CA TYR A 408 18.13 -0.91 11.87
C TYR A 408 19.12 -1.95 11.34
N VAL A 409 19.30 -3.03 12.09
CA VAL A 409 20.22 -4.12 11.77
C VAL A 409 19.41 -5.40 11.56
N ASP A 410 19.62 -6.05 10.41
CA ASP A 410 19.04 -7.33 10.06
C ASP A 410 20.06 -8.25 9.38
N HIS A 411 20.72 -9.07 10.19
CA HIS A 411 21.78 -9.97 9.73
C HIS A 411 21.34 -10.95 8.64
N ALA A 412 20.05 -11.27 8.53
CA ALA A 412 19.53 -12.16 7.48
C ALA A 412 19.61 -11.56 6.07
N LEU A 413 19.82 -10.24 5.93
CA LEU A 413 20.07 -9.58 4.64
C LEU A 413 21.56 -9.58 4.23
N ALA A 414 22.47 -10.01 5.11
CA ALA A 414 23.88 -10.21 4.77
C ALA A 414 24.13 -11.57 4.10
N GLU A 415 23.27 -12.55 4.36
CA GLU A 415 23.29 -13.84 3.69
C GLU A 415 22.76 -13.68 2.26
N GLY A 416 23.64 -13.88 1.28
CA GLY A 416 23.27 -13.88 -0.14
C GLY A 416 22.13 -14.87 -0.43
N PRO A 417 21.35 -14.68 -1.52
CA PRO A 417 20.06 -15.34 -1.72
C PRO A 417 20.17 -16.85 -1.59
N ALA A 418 19.70 -17.39 -0.46
CA ALA A 418 19.77 -18.79 -0.16
C ALA A 418 19.21 -19.61 -1.34
N LEU A 419 20.06 -20.49 -1.86
CA LEU A 419 19.72 -21.46 -2.89
C LEU A 419 18.76 -22.49 -2.30
N ILE A 420 17.49 -22.11 -2.19
CA ILE A 420 16.41 -23.08 -1.99
C ILE A 420 16.51 -24.08 -3.15
N PRO A 421 16.65 -25.38 -2.88
CA PRO A 421 16.49 -26.39 -3.92
C PRO A 421 15.03 -26.35 -4.36
N VAL A 422 14.76 -25.57 -5.41
CA VAL A 422 13.48 -25.60 -6.11
C VAL A 422 13.42 -26.94 -6.80
N GLN A 423 12.87 -27.95 -6.11
CA GLN A 423 12.50 -29.18 -6.77
C GLN A 423 11.47 -28.82 -7.84
N PRO A 424 11.77 -29.05 -9.14
CA PRO A 424 10.82 -28.74 -10.19
C PRO A 424 9.55 -29.56 -9.96
N SER A 425 8.42 -28.86 -9.85
CA SER A 425 7.11 -29.47 -9.69
C SER A 425 6.87 -30.46 -10.82
N ALA A 426 6.89 -31.76 -10.52
CA ALA A 426 6.35 -32.75 -11.46
C ALA A 426 4.86 -32.44 -11.67
N PRO A 427 4.33 -32.52 -12.91
CA PRO A 427 2.91 -32.36 -13.15
C PRO A 427 2.12 -33.36 -12.31
N ALA A 428 1.03 -32.90 -11.69
CA ALA A 428 0.32 -33.64 -10.66
C ALA A 428 -0.34 -34.91 -11.24
N ALA A 429 0.34 -36.06 -11.07
CA ALA A 429 -0.32 -37.35 -11.10
C ALA A 429 -1.21 -37.46 -9.86
N VAL A 430 -2.53 -37.56 -10.05
CA VAL A 430 -3.50 -37.73 -8.97
C VAL A 430 -3.11 -38.95 -8.12
N PRO A 431 -2.88 -38.79 -6.80
CA PRO A 431 -2.49 -39.91 -5.94
C PRO A 431 -3.70 -40.82 -5.69
N SER A 432 -3.86 -41.85 -6.52
CA SER A 432 -4.74 -43.00 -6.26
C SER A 432 -4.13 -43.94 -5.20
N SER A 433 -3.77 -43.38 -4.04
CA SER A 433 -3.01 -44.03 -2.97
C SER A 433 -3.89 -44.55 -1.83
N THR A 434 -4.87 -45.40 -2.14
CA THR A 434 -5.60 -46.19 -1.12
C THR A 434 -5.54 -47.70 -1.34
N LEU A 435 -5.09 -48.20 -2.50
CA LEU A 435 -5.03 -49.65 -2.79
C LEU A 435 -3.61 -50.22 -3.02
N ARG A 436 -2.66 -49.45 -3.57
CA ARG A 436 -1.34 -50.01 -3.97
C ARG A 436 -0.34 -50.19 -2.84
N GLN A 437 -0.56 -49.61 -1.65
CA GLN A 437 0.36 -49.77 -0.51
C GLN A 437 -0.04 -50.91 0.45
N ARG A 438 -1.29 -51.40 0.40
CA ARG A 438 -1.72 -52.59 1.17
C ARG A 438 -1.30 -53.93 0.54
N LEU A 439 -1.09 -53.98 -0.78
CA LEU A 439 -0.71 -55.22 -1.48
C LEU A 439 0.79 -55.55 -1.46
N ARG A 440 1.65 -54.67 -0.92
CA ARG A 440 3.12 -54.88 -0.88
C ARG A 440 3.68 -55.43 0.44
N ARG A 441 2.81 -55.79 1.40
CA ARG A 441 3.18 -56.50 2.65
C ARG A 441 2.80 -57.98 2.69
N SER A 442 2.22 -58.55 1.62
CA SER A 442 1.73 -59.94 1.60
C SER A 442 2.34 -60.85 0.52
N ILE A 443 3.38 -60.41 -0.19
CA ILE A 443 4.15 -61.25 -1.14
C ILE A 443 5.66 -61.11 -0.89
N GLY A 444 6.03 -61.09 0.40
CA GLY A 444 7.41 -61.08 0.88
C GLY A 444 8.00 -62.49 1.04
N GLY A 445 7.77 -63.37 0.06
CA GLY A 445 8.21 -64.77 0.09
C GLY A 445 8.21 -65.36 -1.31
N LEU A 446 9.28 -66.12 -1.65
CA LEU A 446 9.66 -66.55 -3.01
C LEU A 446 9.94 -65.33 -3.93
N PHE A 447 11.17 -64.92 -4.20
CA PHE A 447 12.19 -65.68 -4.94
C PHE A 447 13.61 -65.20 -4.61
N ARG A 448 14.51 -66.15 -4.30
CA ARG A 448 15.97 -66.00 -4.45
C ARG A 448 16.37 -66.47 -5.86
N PRO A 449 17.39 -65.85 -6.47
CA PRO A 449 18.46 -66.67 -7.03
C PRO A 449 19.86 -66.31 -6.52
N ARG A 450 20.79 -67.24 -6.69
CA ARG A 450 22.23 -67.13 -6.40
C ARG A 450 23.03 -67.06 -7.70
N GLY A 451 24.16 -66.35 -7.67
CA GLY A 451 25.28 -66.50 -8.63
C GLY A 451 24.99 -66.05 -10.06
N SER A 452 25.99 -65.83 -10.91
CA SER A 452 27.45 -65.70 -10.71
C SER A 452 28.01 -64.85 -11.86
N GLY A 453 29.21 -64.28 -11.71
CA GLY A 453 29.70 -63.26 -12.66
C GLY A 453 30.11 -63.81 -14.03
N ILE A 454 30.30 -62.90 -14.99
CA ILE A 454 31.45 -62.82 -15.90
C ILE A 454 31.48 -61.42 -16.54
N ALA A 455 32.67 -60.82 -16.55
CA ALA A 455 33.12 -59.79 -17.47
C ALA A 455 34.49 -60.26 -18.02
N PRO A 456 35.10 -59.67 -19.06
CA PRO A 456 34.77 -58.36 -19.67
C PRO A 456 34.89 -58.32 -21.22
N ARG A 457 34.91 -57.09 -21.75
CA ARG A 457 35.85 -56.58 -22.80
C ARG A 457 35.25 -56.22 -24.17
N ARG A 458 34.96 -54.91 -24.29
CA ARG A 458 35.15 -54.02 -25.47
C ARG A 458 34.44 -54.40 -26.78
N TRP A 459 33.75 -53.42 -27.36
CA TRP A 459 33.99 -52.94 -28.74
C TRP A 459 33.71 -51.43 -28.78
N ARG A 460 34.37 -50.68 -29.67
CA ARG A 460 34.33 -49.20 -29.71
C ARG A 460 33.33 -48.68 -30.75
N LEU A 461 32.89 -47.44 -30.53
CA LEU A 461 32.28 -46.44 -31.42
C LEU A 461 32.14 -46.85 -32.90
N THR A 462 30.97 -46.72 -33.55
CA THR A 462 30.60 -45.48 -34.30
C THR A 462 29.08 -45.33 -34.54
N ARG A 463 28.27 -44.96 -33.54
CA ARG A 463 26.87 -44.47 -33.75
C ARG A 463 26.41 -43.32 -32.82
N GLY A 464 27.35 -42.57 -32.22
CA GLY A 464 27.03 -41.54 -31.23
C GLY A 464 26.40 -40.25 -31.77
N GLY A 465 26.66 -39.88 -33.03
CA GLY A 465 26.21 -38.60 -33.60
C GLY A 465 24.70 -38.52 -33.87
N ALA A 466 24.12 -39.57 -34.46
CA ALA A 466 22.72 -39.56 -34.91
C ALA A 466 21.70 -39.56 -33.76
N PHE A 467 22.06 -40.10 -32.60
CA PHE A 467 21.16 -40.11 -31.45
C PHE A 467 21.13 -38.75 -30.75
N LEU A 468 22.28 -38.05 -30.68
CA LEU A 468 22.35 -36.72 -30.08
C LEU A 468 21.60 -35.68 -30.94
N THR A 469 21.72 -35.73 -32.27
CA THR A 469 20.95 -34.84 -33.16
C THR A 469 19.45 -35.11 -33.09
N LEU A 470 19.02 -36.38 -32.98
CA LEU A 470 17.60 -36.72 -32.79
C LEU A 470 17.05 -36.22 -31.44
N VAL A 471 17.81 -36.36 -30.36
CA VAL A 471 17.43 -35.86 -29.02
C VAL A 471 17.39 -34.33 -28.98
N VAL A 472 18.35 -33.65 -29.61
CA VAL A 472 18.34 -32.18 -29.71
C VAL A 472 17.21 -31.69 -30.62
N ALA A 473 16.93 -32.36 -31.74
CA ALA A 473 15.81 -32.02 -32.62
C ALA A 473 14.44 -32.26 -31.95
N THR A 474 14.29 -33.32 -31.16
CA THR A 474 13.06 -33.56 -30.38
C THR A 474 12.94 -32.63 -29.18
N ALA A 475 14.04 -32.23 -28.53
CA ALA A 475 14.04 -31.21 -27.49
C ALA A 475 13.68 -29.82 -28.05
N ILE A 476 14.26 -29.42 -29.19
CA ILE A 476 13.89 -28.19 -29.90
C ILE A 476 12.44 -28.26 -30.38
N GLY A 477 12.01 -29.39 -30.94
CA GLY A 477 10.62 -29.63 -31.33
C GLY A 477 9.65 -29.52 -30.15
N ALA A 478 10.00 -30.08 -28.99
CA ALA A 478 9.20 -30.00 -27.76
C ALA A 478 9.21 -28.58 -27.16
N VAL A 479 10.32 -27.85 -27.23
CA VAL A 479 10.41 -26.45 -26.78
C VAL A 479 9.62 -25.53 -27.71
N LEU A 480 9.69 -25.73 -29.04
CA LEU A 480 8.86 -25.00 -30.00
C LEU A 480 7.38 -25.34 -29.82
N LEU A 481 7.03 -26.63 -29.69
CA LEU A 481 5.66 -27.04 -29.36
C LEU A 481 5.19 -26.41 -28.04
N ASN A 482 6.00 -26.37 -26.99
CA ASN A 482 5.63 -25.76 -25.71
C ASN A 482 5.57 -24.22 -25.76
N HIS A 483 6.34 -23.58 -26.65
CA HIS A 483 6.31 -22.12 -26.87
C HIS A 483 5.10 -21.70 -27.73
N PHE A 484 4.69 -22.53 -28.69
CA PHE A 484 3.49 -22.31 -29.52
C PHE A 484 2.20 -22.91 -28.94
N ALA A 485 2.28 -23.83 -27.97
CA ALA A 485 1.14 -24.44 -27.28
C ALA A 485 0.91 -23.88 -25.86
N HIS A 486 1.05 -22.56 -25.69
CA HIS A 486 0.12 -21.91 -24.77
C HIS A 486 -1.30 -22.21 -25.24
N PRO A 487 -2.24 -22.62 -24.37
CA PRO A 487 -3.62 -22.82 -24.79
C PRO A 487 -4.19 -21.47 -25.20
N VAL A 488 -4.25 -21.25 -26.52
CA VAL A 488 -5.02 -20.16 -27.09
C VAL A 488 -6.47 -20.48 -26.76
N LEU A 489 -7.01 -19.84 -25.72
CA LEU A 489 -8.44 -19.84 -25.45
C LEU A 489 -9.11 -19.39 -26.75
N SER A 490 -9.85 -20.31 -27.38
CA SER A 490 -10.44 -20.04 -28.69
C SER A 490 -11.38 -18.85 -28.58
N ALA A 491 -11.59 -18.12 -29.68
CA ALA A 491 -12.52 -17.00 -29.67
C ALA A 491 -13.93 -17.46 -29.23
N ALA A 492 -14.33 -18.69 -29.58
CA ALA A 492 -15.57 -19.32 -29.10
C ALA A 492 -15.59 -19.48 -27.57
N GLU A 493 -14.55 -20.05 -26.97
CA GLU A 493 -14.44 -20.25 -25.51
C GLU A 493 -14.46 -18.92 -24.75
N LEU A 494 -13.79 -17.89 -25.26
CA LEU A 494 -13.82 -16.55 -24.65
C LEU A 494 -15.20 -15.88 -24.78
N LEU A 495 -15.90 -16.08 -25.90
CA LEU A 495 -17.27 -15.57 -26.08
C LEU A 495 -18.26 -16.28 -25.15
N GLU A 496 -18.14 -17.59 -24.92
CA GLU A 496 -18.96 -18.31 -23.94
C GLU A 496 -18.70 -17.85 -22.50
N ARG A 497 -17.43 -17.65 -22.11
CA ARG A 497 -17.11 -17.07 -20.79
C ARG A 497 -17.67 -15.65 -20.64
N SER A 498 -17.62 -14.83 -21.69
CA SER A 498 -18.25 -13.51 -21.70
C SER A 498 -19.78 -13.59 -21.60
N ARG A 499 -20.44 -14.56 -22.27
CA ARG A 499 -21.88 -14.82 -22.12
C ARG A 499 -22.25 -15.16 -20.68
N ALA A 500 -21.53 -16.10 -20.07
CA ALA A 500 -21.76 -16.51 -18.68
C ALA A 500 -21.57 -15.34 -17.71
N ALA A 501 -20.46 -14.59 -17.83
CA ALA A 501 -20.21 -13.41 -17.02
C ALA A 501 -21.27 -12.31 -17.24
N GLU A 502 -21.74 -12.11 -18.48
CA GLU A 502 -22.81 -11.16 -18.79
C GLU A 502 -24.17 -11.55 -18.21
N ALA A 503 -24.51 -12.84 -18.23
CA ALA A 503 -25.74 -13.37 -17.64
C ALA A 503 -25.78 -13.18 -16.11
N LEU A 504 -24.64 -13.35 -15.42
CA LEU A 504 -24.55 -13.20 -13.96
C LEU A 504 -24.88 -11.78 -13.48
N TRP A 505 -24.39 -10.72 -14.14
CA TRP A 505 -24.72 -9.35 -13.72
C TRP A 505 -26.10 -8.89 -14.19
N ARG A 506 -26.61 -9.41 -15.32
CA ARG A 506 -27.98 -9.17 -15.79
C ARG A 506 -29.05 -9.99 -15.04
N SER A 507 -28.69 -11.02 -14.27
CA SER A 507 -29.66 -11.80 -13.46
C SER A 507 -29.81 -11.32 -12.01
N SER A 508 -29.07 -10.29 -11.59
CA SER A 508 -29.08 -9.79 -10.21
C SER A 508 -30.43 -9.19 -9.79
N GLN A 509 -31.20 -9.94 -8.99
CA GLN A 509 -32.51 -9.50 -8.48
C GLN A 509 -32.44 -8.52 -7.30
N THR A 510 -31.24 -8.22 -6.79
CA THR A 510 -31.01 -7.41 -5.58
C THR A 510 -30.59 -5.97 -5.89
N HIS A 511 -30.11 -5.69 -7.10
CA HIS A 511 -29.54 -4.39 -7.48
C HIS A 511 -30.00 -3.96 -8.89
N ILE A 512 -29.97 -2.65 -9.12
CA ILE A 512 -30.11 -2.06 -10.46
C ILE A 512 -28.70 -1.72 -10.95
N VAL A 513 -28.32 -2.18 -12.14
CA VAL A 513 -26.99 -1.93 -12.70
C VAL A 513 -27.04 -0.78 -13.69
N ARG A 514 -26.28 0.30 -13.42
CA ARG A 514 -26.08 1.42 -14.35
C ARG A 514 -24.72 1.29 -15.03
N ARG A 515 -24.72 1.28 -16.36
CA ARG A 515 -23.54 1.24 -17.24
C ARG A 515 -23.50 2.51 -18.09
N THR A 516 -22.32 3.08 -18.31
CA THR A 516 -22.13 4.27 -19.15
C THR A 516 -21.12 3.98 -20.26
N LEU A 517 -21.56 4.19 -21.50
CA LEU A 517 -20.80 3.95 -22.72
C LEU A 517 -20.58 5.28 -23.45
N ASP A 518 -19.38 5.48 -23.99
CA ASP A 518 -19.17 6.41 -25.10
C ASP A 518 -19.35 5.66 -26.41
N VAL A 519 -20.12 6.24 -27.32
CA VAL A 519 -20.35 5.72 -28.68
C VAL A 519 -19.82 6.76 -29.66
N GLU A 520 -18.77 6.40 -30.40
CA GLU A 520 -18.18 7.19 -31.47
C GLU A 520 -18.44 6.50 -32.81
N VAL A 521 -18.95 7.24 -33.79
CA VAL A 521 -19.15 6.76 -35.15
C VAL A 521 -18.47 7.71 -36.12
N ARG A 522 -17.59 7.18 -36.98
CA ARG A 522 -16.75 7.93 -37.91
C ARG A 522 -16.90 7.37 -39.32
N SER A 523 -17.36 8.19 -40.27
CA SER A 523 -17.38 7.80 -41.70
C SER A 523 -16.06 8.19 -42.38
N SER A 524 -15.66 7.42 -43.38
CA SER A 524 -14.50 7.67 -44.23
C SER A 524 -14.63 8.92 -45.11
N THR A 525 -15.85 9.42 -45.34
CA THR A 525 -16.10 10.65 -46.12
C THR A 525 -15.99 11.93 -45.28
N GLY A 526 -15.73 11.80 -43.98
CA GLY A 526 -15.70 12.92 -43.04
C GLY A 526 -16.97 12.99 -42.18
N GLY A 527 -16.81 13.40 -40.94
CA GLY A 527 -17.87 13.39 -39.92
C GLY A 527 -17.57 12.39 -38.81
N THR A 528 -17.72 12.83 -37.57
CA THR A 528 -17.62 12.00 -36.37
C THR A 528 -18.73 12.40 -35.42
N THR A 529 -19.61 11.45 -35.09
CA THR A 529 -20.73 11.64 -34.17
C THR A 529 -20.39 10.95 -32.86
N ARG A 530 -20.40 11.69 -31.75
CA ARG A 530 -20.21 11.15 -30.39
C ARG A 530 -21.50 11.28 -29.60
N ARG A 531 -21.92 10.19 -28.96
CA ARG A 531 -23.06 10.16 -28.04
C ARG A 531 -22.64 9.43 -26.76
N ARG A 532 -23.00 9.98 -25.59
CA ARG A 532 -22.89 9.24 -24.32
C ARG A 532 -24.18 8.43 -24.13
N VAL A 533 -24.07 7.14 -23.87
CA VAL A 533 -25.23 6.27 -23.62
C VAL A 533 -25.18 5.78 -22.18
N GLU A 534 -26.28 5.94 -21.46
CA GLU A 534 -26.50 5.27 -20.18
C GLU A 534 -27.46 4.10 -20.34
N VAL A 535 -27.09 2.95 -19.81
CA VAL A 535 -27.92 1.74 -19.76
C VAL A 535 -28.19 1.41 -18.31
N TRP A 536 -29.47 1.26 -17.96
CA TRP A 536 -29.97 0.95 -16.64
C TRP A 536 -30.71 -0.38 -16.71
N HIS A 537 -30.22 -1.38 -15.99
CA HIS A 537 -30.78 -2.73 -16.04
C HIS A 537 -31.29 -3.18 -14.67
N SER A 538 -32.51 -3.71 -14.62
CA SER A 538 -33.18 -4.16 -13.40
C SER A 538 -33.81 -5.54 -13.63
N ALA A 539 -33.10 -6.60 -13.27
CA ALA A 539 -33.59 -7.98 -13.39
C ALA A 539 -34.90 -8.18 -12.60
N ALA A 540 -34.99 -7.55 -11.43
CA ALA A 540 -36.16 -7.66 -10.55
C ALA A 540 -37.43 -6.96 -11.06
N ARG A 541 -37.30 -6.00 -12.00
CA ARG A 541 -38.45 -5.40 -12.69
C ARG A 541 -38.60 -5.92 -14.12
N GLY A 542 -37.66 -6.73 -14.60
CA GLY A 542 -37.56 -7.12 -16.00
C GLY A 542 -37.33 -5.95 -16.95
N LEU A 543 -36.73 -4.83 -16.49
CA LEU A 543 -36.64 -3.59 -17.27
C LEU A 543 -35.19 -3.24 -17.63
N THR A 544 -34.98 -2.83 -18.88
CA THR A 544 -33.76 -2.19 -19.36
C THR A 544 -34.10 -0.84 -19.97
N VAL A 545 -33.54 0.25 -19.44
CA VAL A 545 -33.71 1.60 -19.94
C VAL A 545 -32.39 2.13 -20.49
N ARG A 546 -32.42 2.70 -21.69
CA ARG A 546 -31.29 3.35 -22.35
C ARG A 546 -31.59 4.83 -22.57
N ARG A 547 -30.59 5.68 -22.35
CA ARG A 547 -30.66 7.13 -22.53
C ARG A 547 -29.43 7.60 -23.30
N ALA A 548 -29.64 8.21 -24.47
CA ALA A 548 -28.59 8.75 -25.33
C ALA A 548 -28.51 10.27 -25.20
N TYR A 549 -27.32 10.76 -24.90
CA TYR A 549 -27.01 12.17 -24.73
C TYR A 549 -26.09 12.66 -25.85
N ASP A 550 -26.30 13.89 -26.30
CA ASP A 550 -25.41 14.59 -27.21
C ASP A 550 -24.13 15.09 -26.50
N GLU A 551 -23.23 15.73 -27.26
CA GLU A 551 -22.01 16.33 -26.73
C GLU A 551 -22.28 17.47 -25.72
N ARG A 552 -23.46 18.12 -25.81
CA ARG A 552 -23.95 19.18 -24.91
C ARG A 552 -24.68 18.63 -23.67
N GLN A 553 -24.57 17.32 -23.41
CA GLN A 553 -25.21 16.63 -22.29
C GLN A 553 -26.74 16.63 -22.31
N GLN A 554 -27.37 17.00 -23.43
CA GLN A 554 -28.82 16.96 -23.60
C GLN A 554 -29.30 15.57 -23.96
N LEU A 555 -30.41 15.12 -23.36
CA LEU A 555 -31.06 13.86 -23.74
C LEU A 555 -31.73 14.03 -25.12
N VAL A 556 -31.26 13.25 -26.11
CA VAL A 556 -31.78 13.30 -27.49
C VAL A 556 -32.70 12.12 -27.82
N ALA A 557 -32.43 10.96 -27.21
CA ALA A 557 -33.23 9.76 -27.38
C ALA A 557 -33.19 8.87 -26.14
N GLY A 558 -34.19 8.01 -25.99
CA GLY A 558 -34.16 6.91 -25.04
C GLY A 558 -35.01 5.73 -25.50
N GLU A 559 -34.74 4.57 -24.92
CA GLU A 559 -35.42 3.31 -25.20
C GLU A 559 -35.72 2.65 -23.85
N TRP A 560 -36.91 2.10 -23.67
CA TRP A 560 -37.16 1.13 -22.62
C TRP A 560 -37.51 -0.21 -23.26
N MET A 561 -37.07 -1.30 -22.62
CA MET A 561 -37.31 -2.67 -23.02
C MET A 561 -37.75 -3.47 -21.80
N ASP A 562 -38.78 -4.28 -21.94
CA ASP A 562 -39.20 -5.22 -20.89
C ASP A 562 -38.61 -6.64 -21.06
N ALA A 563 -38.96 -7.53 -20.14
CA ALA A 563 -38.53 -8.93 -20.12
C ALA A 563 -39.15 -9.79 -21.23
N THR A 564 -40.23 -9.33 -21.87
CA THR A 564 -40.81 -9.99 -23.06
C THR A 564 -40.08 -9.58 -24.34
N GLY A 565 -39.24 -8.54 -24.27
CA GLY A 565 -38.51 -7.98 -25.40
C GLY A 565 -39.27 -6.89 -26.15
N ALA A 566 -40.47 -6.52 -25.69
CA ALA A 566 -41.19 -5.35 -26.21
C ALA A 566 -40.41 -4.07 -25.88
N ARG A 567 -40.45 -3.10 -26.80
CA ARG A 567 -39.65 -1.88 -26.72
C ARG A 567 -40.48 -0.67 -27.12
N ALA A 568 -40.31 0.44 -26.43
CA ALA A 568 -40.67 1.75 -26.97
C ALA A 568 -39.43 2.64 -27.04
N VAL A 569 -39.33 3.39 -28.13
CA VAL A 569 -38.23 4.31 -28.42
C VAL A 569 -38.81 5.72 -28.48
N HIS A 570 -38.24 6.63 -27.71
CA HIS A 570 -38.67 8.01 -27.58
C HIS A 570 -37.52 8.89 -28.09
N GLN A 571 -37.80 9.77 -29.05
CA GLN A 571 -36.82 10.65 -29.68
C GLN A 571 -37.36 12.08 -29.74
N ARG A 572 -36.47 13.08 -29.64
CA ARG A 572 -36.86 14.49 -29.63
C ARG A 572 -37.28 15.02 -31.01
N SER A 573 -36.83 14.40 -32.10
CA SER A 573 -37.33 14.62 -33.46
C SER A 573 -36.99 13.41 -34.37
N PRO A 574 -37.99 12.73 -34.98
CA PRO A 574 -37.74 11.48 -35.71
C PRO A 574 -37.08 11.66 -37.09
N ALA A 575 -36.98 12.88 -37.62
CA ALA A 575 -36.49 13.15 -38.98
C ALA A 575 -35.09 13.81 -39.04
N ALA A 576 -34.63 14.45 -37.96
CA ALA A 576 -33.40 15.25 -37.96
C ALA A 576 -32.17 14.54 -37.34
N ASP A 577 -32.40 13.49 -36.55
CA ASP A 577 -31.38 12.90 -35.66
C ASP A 577 -31.12 11.40 -35.90
N ALA A 578 -31.67 10.86 -37.00
CA ALA A 578 -31.58 9.46 -37.40
C ALA A 578 -30.10 9.02 -37.46
N GLY A 579 -29.67 8.29 -36.43
CA GLY A 579 -28.27 7.98 -36.21
C GLY A 579 -27.76 6.92 -37.18
N PRO A 580 -26.43 6.87 -37.43
CA PRO A 580 -25.84 5.79 -38.21
C PRO A 580 -26.24 4.41 -37.65
N VAL A 581 -26.72 3.55 -38.53
CA VAL A 581 -27.37 2.27 -38.20
C VAL A 581 -26.38 1.11 -38.36
N LEU A 582 -26.37 0.20 -37.39
CA LEU A 582 -25.69 -1.09 -37.45
C LEU A 582 -26.67 -2.22 -37.09
N GLN A 583 -26.70 -3.30 -37.87
CA GLN A 583 -27.62 -4.44 -37.65
C GLN A 583 -29.12 -4.04 -37.57
N GLY A 584 -29.53 -2.97 -38.27
CA GLY A 584 -30.90 -2.45 -38.21
C GLY A 584 -31.24 -1.68 -36.92
N LEU A 585 -30.26 -1.38 -36.07
CA LEU A 585 -30.38 -0.56 -34.87
C LEU A 585 -29.48 0.69 -34.98
N GLU A 586 -29.93 1.84 -34.49
CA GLU A 586 -29.04 3.00 -34.35
C GLU A 586 -27.89 2.68 -33.38
N ALA A 587 -26.69 3.19 -33.64
CA ALA A 587 -25.47 2.84 -32.89
C ALA A 587 -25.59 2.97 -31.35
N TRP A 588 -26.41 3.91 -30.85
CA TRP A 588 -26.63 4.10 -29.40
C TRP A 588 -27.49 3.01 -28.74
N ARG A 589 -28.15 2.16 -29.52
CA ARG A 589 -28.97 1.00 -29.05
C ARG A 589 -28.19 -0.31 -29.06
N VAL A 590 -26.90 -0.28 -29.45
CA VAL A 590 -25.99 -1.42 -29.43
C VAL A 590 -25.13 -1.34 -28.16
N GLU A 591 -24.95 -2.47 -27.47
CA GLU A 591 -24.09 -2.61 -26.30
C GLU A 591 -22.91 -3.55 -26.60
N PRO A 592 -21.69 -3.27 -26.10
CA PRO A 592 -20.60 -4.25 -26.07
C PRO A 592 -21.08 -5.50 -25.32
N SER A 593 -21.19 -6.60 -26.04
CA SER A 593 -21.63 -7.90 -25.53
C SER A 593 -21.23 -9.03 -26.46
N ALA A 594 -20.95 -10.20 -25.92
CA ALA A 594 -20.63 -11.40 -26.71
C ALA A 594 -21.74 -11.71 -27.74
N ASP A 595 -23.01 -11.60 -27.36
CA ASP A 595 -24.12 -11.87 -28.29
C ASP A 595 -24.30 -10.80 -29.38
N ALA A 596 -24.04 -9.51 -29.08
CA ALA A 596 -24.02 -8.50 -30.13
C ALA A 596 -22.87 -8.76 -31.12
N PHE A 597 -21.69 -9.12 -30.62
CA PHE A 597 -20.51 -9.43 -31.42
C PHE A 597 -20.69 -10.69 -32.29
N VAL A 598 -21.22 -11.79 -31.75
CA VAL A 598 -21.52 -13.01 -32.53
C VAL A 598 -22.53 -12.72 -33.63
N ARG A 599 -23.61 -11.97 -33.33
CA ARG A 599 -24.59 -11.52 -34.34
C ARG A 599 -24.00 -10.55 -35.37
N LEU A 600 -22.85 -9.93 -35.10
CA LEU A 600 -22.22 -8.95 -35.98
C LEU A 600 -21.32 -9.64 -37.01
N ILE A 601 -20.49 -10.57 -36.54
CA ILE A 601 -19.54 -11.32 -37.38
C ILE A 601 -20.19 -12.49 -38.12
N GLY A 602 -21.30 -13.04 -37.59
CA GLY A 602 -22.05 -14.16 -38.17
C GLY A 602 -21.37 -15.53 -38.02
N THR A 603 -20.04 -15.60 -38.12
CA THR A 603 -19.24 -16.83 -37.95
C THR A 603 -18.12 -16.61 -36.93
N VAL A 604 -18.03 -17.51 -35.94
CA VAL A 604 -17.04 -17.42 -34.85
C VAL A 604 -15.70 -18.07 -35.21
N GLU A 605 -15.70 -19.02 -36.14
CA GLU A 605 -14.51 -19.79 -36.57
C GLU A 605 -13.37 -18.92 -37.14
N ARG A 606 -13.72 -17.75 -37.69
CA ARG A 606 -12.75 -16.77 -38.24
C ARG A 606 -12.29 -15.72 -37.21
N ALA A 607 -12.76 -15.78 -35.97
CA ALA A 607 -12.35 -14.85 -34.93
C ALA A 607 -11.06 -15.34 -34.25
N VAL A 608 -10.07 -14.45 -34.14
CA VAL A 608 -8.77 -14.71 -33.51
C VAL A 608 -8.75 -14.05 -32.14
N ALA A 609 -8.41 -14.83 -31.12
CA ALA A 609 -8.23 -14.34 -29.76
C ALA A 609 -6.75 -14.00 -29.50
N THR A 610 -6.48 -12.79 -29.01
CA THR A 610 -5.16 -12.39 -28.50
C THR A 610 -5.27 -11.93 -27.05
N LYS A 611 -4.19 -12.11 -26.29
CA LYS A 611 -4.08 -11.66 -24.89
C LYS A 611 -3.07 -10.53 -24.81
N ASP A 612 -3.51 -9.38 -24.32
CA ASP A 612 -2.68 -8.19 -24.13
C ASP A 612 -2.68 -7.80 -22.64
N ALA A 613 -1.52 -7.85 -22.00
CA ALA A 613 -1.20 -7.51 -20.61
C ALA A 613 -2.17 -8.04 -19.51
N ARG A 614 -3.43 -7.57 -19.49
CA ARG A 614 -4.53 -7.96 -18.57
C ARG A 614 -5.93 -7.97 -19.24
N ARG A 615 -5.99 -8.07 -20.57
CA ARG A 615 -7.23 -8.06 -21.38
C ARG A 615 -7.17 -9.16 -22.45
N PHE A 616 -8.32 -9.57 -22.94
CA PHE A 616 -8.46 -10.44 -24.10
C PHE A 616 -9.11 -9.64 -25.23
N VAL A 617 -8.52 -9.67 -26.42
CA VAL A 617 -9.07 -9.02 -27.61
C VAL A 617 -9.46 -10.11 -28.60
N ILE A 618 -10.73 -10.16 -28.95
CA ILE A 618 -11.27 -11.06 -29.97
C ILE A 618 -11.41 -10.22 -31.24
N ALA A 619 -10.60 -10.49 -32.24
CA ALA A 619 -10.58 -9.77 -33.52
C ALA A 619 -11.16 -10.65 -34.63
N PHE A 620 -11.96 -10.06 -35.51
CA PHE A 620 -12.52 -10.68 -36.70
C PHE A 620 -12.22 -9.81 -37.92
N ALA A 621 -11.85 -10.44 -39.03
CA ALA A 621 -11.66 -9.80 -40.32
C ALA A 621 -12.25 -10.69 -41.43
N ALA A 622 -12.95 -10.06 -42.38
CA ALA A 622 -13.60 -10.72 -43.51
C ALA A 622 -12.98 -10.24 -44.84
N ASP A 623 -12.48 -11.18 -45.64
CA ASP A 623 -11.93 -10.89 -46.98
C ASP A 623 -13.05 -10.53 -47.96
N VAL A 624 -14.18 -11.24 -47.83
CA VAL A 624 -15.46 -10.95 -48.47
C VAL A 624 -16.45 -10.56 -47.36
N PRO A 625 -17.01 -9.33 -47.35
CA PRO A 625 -17.94 -8.93 -46.31
C PRO A 625 -19.18 -9.84 -46.29
N PRO A 626 -19.62 -10.33 -45.11
CA PRO A 626 -20.91 -10.99 -44.97
C PRO A 626 -22.06 -10.02 -45.30
N ALA A 627 -23.30 -10.52 -45.38
CA ALA A 627 -24.49 -9.70 -45.67
C ALA A 627 -24.72 -8.53 -44.68
N SER A 628 -24.05 -8.51 -43.52
CA SER A 628 -24.03 -7.40 -42.56
C SER A 628 -23.04 -6.26 -42.93
N GLY A 629 -22.25 -6.40 -44.01
CA GLY A 629 -21.30 -5.39 -44.49
C GLY A 629 -20.02 -5.23 -43.67
N VAL A 630 -19.83 -6.06 -42.63
CA VAL A 630 -18.71 -5.94 -41.68
C VAL A 630 -17.39 -6.38 -42.31
N VAL A 631 -16.43 -5.46 -42.40
CA VAL A 631 -15.07 -5.71 -42.89
C VAL A 631 -14.19 -6.23 -41.75
N SER A 632 -14.29 -5.61 -40.59
CA SER A 632 -13.62 -6.04 -39.37
C SER A 632 -14.42 -5.69 -38.13
N ALA A 633 -14.22 -6.44 -37.06
CA ALA A 633 -14.77 -6.16 -35.75
C ALA A 633 -13.79 -6.60 -34.66
N SER A 634 -13.83 -5.95 -33.50
CA SER A 634 -13.15 -6.44 -32.30
C SER A 634 -14.00 -6.29 -31.05
N LEU A 635 -13.81 -7.21 -30.11
CA LEU A 635 -14.41 -7.21 -28.78
C LEU A 635 -13.29 -7.34 -27.74
N THR A 636 -13.18 -6.36 -26.84
CA THR A 636 -12.20 -6.37 -25.75
C THR A 636 -12.88 -6.79 -24.45
N LEU A 637 -12.46 -7.93 -23.92
CA LEU A 637 -12.86 -8.46 -22.62
C LEU A 637 -11.82 -8.09 -21.55
N ARG A 638 -12.29 -7.85 -20.33
CA ARG A 638 -11.43 -7.76 -19.13
C ARG A 638 -11.21 -9.15 -18.52
N ALA A 639 -10.39 -9.22 -17.48
CA ALA A 639 -10.15 -10.44 -16.70
C ALA A 639 -11.41 -11.01 -16.01
N ASP A 640 -12.44 -10.19 -15.78
CA ASP A 640 -13.77 -10.61 -15.32
C ASP A 640 -14.68 -11.09 -16.48
N TRP A 641 -14.07 -11.43 -17.64
CA TRP A 641 -14.69 -11.84 -18.91
C TRP A 641 -15.71 -10.86 -19.52
N ARG A 642 -16.01 -9.73 -18.87
CA ARG A 642 -16.97 -8.75 -19.36
C ARG A 642 -16.41 -7.96 -20.55
N ALA A 643 -17.19 -7.88 -21.62
CA ALA A 643 -16.97 -6.96 -22.74
C ALA A 643 -17.01 -5.50 -22.28
N VAL A 644 -15.92 -4.75 -22.47
CA VAL A 644 -15.82 -3.32 -22.11
C VAL A 644 -15.60 -2.39 -23.29
N GLU A 645 -15.15 -2.93 -24.42
CA GLU A 645 -14.99 -2.16 -25.65
C GLU A 645 -15.36 -3.05 -26.85
N GLN A 646 -16.04 -2.47 -27.83
CA GLN A 646 -16.34 -3.10 -29.11
C GLN A 646 -16.02 -2.10 -30.23
N ARG A 647 -15.41 -2.58 -31.32
CA ARG A 647 -15.23 -1.80 -32.55
C ARG A 647 -15.79 -2.59 -33.73
N ALA A 648 -16.36 -1.89 -34.71
CA ALA A 648 -16.92 -2.48 -35.92
C ALA A 648 -16.68 -1.55 -37.10
N THR A 649 -16.07 -2.06 -38.17
CA THR A 649 -15.86 -1.32 -39.42
C THR A 649 -16.73 -1.95 -40.50
N VAL A 650 -17.68 -1.17 -41.01
CA VAL A 650 -18.70 -1.62 -41.98
C VAL A 650 -18.54 -0.86 -43.29
N ARG A 651 -18.54 -1.61 -44.40
CA ARG A 651 -18.53 -1.05 -45.75
C ARG A 651 -19.98 -0.78 -46.19
N GLY A 652 -20.29 0.50 -46.39
CA GLY A 652 -21.53 0.95 -47.01
C GLY A 652 -21.48 0.80 -48.54
N LYS A 653 -22.44 1.43 -49.23
CA LYS A 653 -22.49 1.42 -50.71
C LYS A 653 -21.37 2.26 -51.36
N THR A 654 -20.90 3.30 -50.66
CA THR A 654 -19.94 4.29 -51.18
C THR A 654 -18.86 4.69 -50.18
N ASP A 655 -19.03 4.37 -48.90
CA ASP A 655 -18.16 4.77 -47.80
C ASP A 655 -17.87 3.61 -46.83
N THR A 656 -16.99 3.84 -45.86
CA THR A 656 -16.71 2.88 -44.77
C THR A 656 -16.89 3.59 -43.44
N THR A 657 -17.80 3.08 -42.61
CA THR A 657 -18.11 3.64 -41.30
C THR A 657 -17.52 2.77 -40.19
N THR A 658 -16.74 3.39 -39.30
CA THR A 658 -16.20 2.75 -38.09
C THR A 658 -17.01 3.19 -36.88
N PHE A 659 -17.58 2.21 -36.18
CA PHE A 659 -18.29 2.36 -34.92
C PHE A 659 -17.41 1.89 -33.77
N THR A 660 -17.41 2.62 -32.66
CA THR A 660 -16.64 2.32 -31.44
C THR A 660 -17.50 2.54 -30.21
N TRP A 661 -17.61 1.53 -29.35
CA TRP A 661 -18.28 1.58 -28.05
C TRP A 661 -17.26 1.34 -26.95
N ILE A 662 -17.15 2.25 -25.98
CA ILE A 662 -16.18 2.16 -24.86
C ILE A 662 -16.88 2.38 -23.52
N GLU A 663 -16.71 1.46 -22.57
CA GLU A 663 -17.19 1.60 -21.18
C GLU A 663 -16.34 2.63 -20.41
N ARG A 664 -16.95 3.78 -20.05
CA ARG A 664 -16.23 4.91 -19.41
C ARG A 664 -15.70 4.61 -18.01
N ARG A 665 -16.47 3.85 -17.22
CA ARG A 665 -16.23 3.51 -15.82
C ARG A 665 -16.89 2.17 -15.51
N ARG A 666 -16.45 1.48 -14.45
CA ARG A 666 -17.12 0.25 -13.97
C ARG A 666 -18.62 0.52 -13.73
N PRO A 667 -19.52 -0.45 -13.98
CA PRO A 667 -20.94 -0.25 -13.74
C PRO A 667 -21.20 0.01 -12.25
N THR A 668 -22.13 0.91 -11.96
CA THR A 668 -22.55 1.21 -10.59
C THR A 668 -23.76 0.37 -10.24
N SER A 669 -23.66 -0.45 -9.18
CA SER A 669 -24.80 -1.14 -8.58
C SER A 669 -25.53 -0.19 -7.64
N LEU A 670 -26.83 0.00 -7.89
CA LEU A 670 -27.72 0.88 -7.13
C LEU A 670 -28.78 0.05 -6.39
N PRO A 671 -29.27 0.51 -5.23
CA PRO A 671 -30.27 -0.23 -4.46
C PRO A 671 -31.59 -0.35 -5.22
N LYS A 672 -32.25 -1.51 -5.09
CA LYS A 672 -33.52 -1.87 -5.74
C LYS A 672 -34.69 -0.88 -5.55
N ASN A 673 -34.61 -0.05 -4.51
CA ASN A 673 -35.68 0.84 -4.04
C ASN A 673 -35.72 2.20 -4.75
N LEU A 674 -35.07 2.37 -5.91
CA LEU A 674 -35.22 3.58 -6.72
C LEU A 674 -36.68 3.75 -7.18
N PRO A 675 -37.27 4.96 -7.08
CA PRO A 675 -38.65 5.18 -7.50
C PRO A 675 -38.83 4.96 -9.02
N ALA A 676 -40.09 4.75 -9.45
CA ALA A 676 -40.38 4.27 -10.81
C ALA A 676 -40.14 5.34 -11.90
N ASP A 677 -40.32 6.61 -11.55
CA ASP A 677 -39.99 7.80 -12.33
C ASP A 677 -38.54 7.84 -12.83
N VAL A 678 -37.58 7.30 -12.08
CA VAL A 678 -36.16 7.19 -12.51
C VAL A 678 -36.02 6.40 -13.82
N PHE A 679 -36.96 5.51 -14.11
CA PHE A 679 -37.02 4.68 -15.33
C PHE A 679 -37.92 5.25 -16.42
N ASP A 680 -38.71 6.29 -16.14
CA ASP A 680 -39.53 6.95 -17.15
C ASP A 680 -38.63 7.71 -18.13
N VAL A 681 -38.65 7.30 -19.40
CA VAL A 681 -37.90 7.97 -20.47
C VAL A 681 -38.67 9.18 -20.99
N ASP A 682 -39.99 9.11 -20.95
CA ASP A 682 -40.91 10.06 -21.56
C ASP A 682 -41.07 11.30 -20.68
N ALA A 683 -41.21 11.13 -19.36
CA ALA A 683 -41.19 12.24 -18.41
C ALA A 683 -39.88 13.04 -18.49
N VAL A 684 -38.73 12.37 -18.66
CA VAL A 684 -37.41 13.03 -18.73
C VAL A 684 -37.18 13.72 -20.09
N LEU A 685 -37.71 13.17 -21.19
CA LEU A 685 -37.68 13.85 -22.50
C LEU A 685 -38.63 15.06 -22.54
N ARG A 686 -39.82 14.97 -21.93
CA ARG A 686 -40.79 16.08 -21.84
C ARG A 686 -40.37 17.16 -20.84
N ALA A 687 -39.55 16.84 -19.84
CA ALA A 687 -39.01 17.79 -18.87
C ALA A 687 -37.80 18.61 -19.39
N ALA A 688 -37.34 18.38 -20.62
CA ALA A 688 -36.33 19.22 -21.25
C ALA A 688 -36.93 20.60 -21.60
N PRO A 689 -36.35 21.72 -21.15
CA PRO A 689 -37.06 23.00 -21.11
C PRO A 689 -37.33 23.61 -22.49
N THR A 690 -38.60 23.85 -22.78
CA THR A 690 -39.07 24.83 -23.76
C THR A 690 -39.83 25.94 -23.03
N ALA A 691 -39.45 27.19 -23.34
CA ALA A 691 -39.86 28.44 -22.68
C ALA A 691 -39.29 28.69 -21.26
N PRO A 692 -38.93 29.95 -20.92
CA PRO A 692 -38.32 30.30 -19.63
C PRO A 692 -39.37 30.42 -18.52
N ALA A 693 -39.28 29.53 -17.52
CA ALA A 693 -40.04 29.61 -16.27
C ALA A 693 -39.28 30.43 -15.20
N PRO A 694 -39.96 31.07 -14.23
CA PRO A 694 -39.37 32.13 -13.42
C PRO A 694 -38.29 31.63 -12.46
N ALA A 695 -37.41 32.55 -12.05
CA ALA A 695 -36.21 32.27 -11.28
C ALA A 695 -36.47 31.60 -9.92
N ALA A 696 -36.42 30.27 -9.88
CA ALA A 696 -36.06 29.54 -8.67
C ALA A 696 -34.62 29.92 -8.29
N PRO A 697 -34.30 30.09 -6.98
CA PRO A 697 -32.99 30.58 -6.55
C PRO A 697 -31.91 29.60 -7.01
N ALA A 698 -30.95 30.11 -7.79
CA ALA A 698 -29.91 29.30 -8.39
C ALA A 698 -29.19 28.45 -7.33
N ALA A 699 -29.36 27.13 -7.41
CA ALA A 699 -28.46 26.20 -6.74
C ALA A 699 -27.05 26.54 -7.24
N ARG A 700 -26.23 27.13 -6.38
CA ARG A 700 -24.92 27.65 -6.75
C ARG A 700 -24.08 26.50 -7.30
N LEU A 701 -23.92 26.47 -8.62
CA LEU A 701 -22.90 25.67 -9.28
C LEU A 701 -21.56 26.17 -8.74
N ILE A 702 -21.00 25.44 -7.78
CA ILE A 702 -19.66 25.70 -7.28
C ILE A 702 -18.72 25.46 -8.47
N PRO A 703 -17.99 26.49 -8.96
CA PRO A 703 -17.04 26.28 -10.03
C PRO A 703 -15.98 25.28 -9.55
N PRO A 704 -15.49 24.36 -10.42
CA PRO A 704 -14.50 23.39 -10.01
C PRO A 704 -13.20 24.09 -9.58
N ALA A 705 -12.54 23.57 -8.55
CA ALA A 705 -11.29 24.09 -8.04
C ALA A 705 -10.26 24.23 -9.17
N THR A 706 -9.81 25.46 -9.37
CA THR A 706 -8.84 25.81 -10.41
C THR A 706 -7.42 25.58 -9.91
N ALA A 707 -6.47 25.41 -10.83
CA ALA A 707 -5.05 25.41 -10.48
C ALA A 707 -4.62 26.73 -9.82
N SER A 708 -5.24 27.86 -10.18
CA SER A 708 -5.05 29.17 -9.53
C SER A 708 -5.36 29.15 -8.03
N LEU A 709 -6.40 28.41 -7.62
CA LEU A 709 -6.78 28.28 -6.21
C LEU A 709 -5.77 27.42 -5.43
N GLU A 710 -5.21 26.38 -6.07
CA GLU A 710 -4.14 25.55 -5.50
C GLU A 710 -2.84 26.33 -5.32
N VAL A 711 -2.46 27.16 -6.30
CA VAL A 711 -1.34 28.09 -6.20
C VAL A 711 -1.55 29.07 -5.04
N ALA A 712 -2.72 29.70 -4.94
CA ALA A 712 -3.05 30.61 -3.84
C ALA A 712 -2.97 29.93 -2.45
N ALA A 713 -3.38 28.66 -2.33
CA ALA A 713 -3.26 27.87 -1.11
C ALA A 713 -1.81 27.59 -0.72
N LEU A 714 -0.97 27.19 -1.68
CA LEU A 714 0.45 26.93 -1.43
C LEU A 714 1.21 28.23 -1.10
N THR A 715 0.95 29.32 -1.83
CA THR A 715 1.49 30.66 -1.53
C THR A 715 1.06 31.16 -0.15
N ALA A 716 -0.16 30.84 0.30
CA ALA A 716 -0.59 31.14 1.66
C ALA A 716 0.24 30.34 2.70
N LEU A 717 0.25 29.00 2.59
CA LEU A 717 0.98 28.13 3.53
C LEU A 717 2.49 28.43 3.60
N ARG A 718 3.10 28.84 2.49
CA ARG A 718 4.51 29.27 2.39
C ARG A 718 4.88 30.35 3.41
N ARG A 719 3.96 31.26 3.73
CA ARG A 719 4.20 32.39 4.66
C ARG A 719 4.45 31.97 6.12
N ILE A 720 4.19 30.72 6.47
CA ILE A 720 4.35 30.15 7.82
C ILE A 720 5.09 28.81 7.79
N ASP A 721 5.79 28.53 6.68
CA ASP A 721 6.48 27.27 6.34
C ASP A 721 5.64 25.99 6.50
N ALA A 722 4.30 26.10 6.61
CA ALA A 722 3.38 24.97 6.67
C ALA A 722 3.23 24.25 5.32
N ASP A 723 3.89 24.76 4.28
CA ASP A 723 4.09 24.09 3.00
C ASP A 723 5.31 23.13 3.03
N LEU A 724 6.24 23.26 3.97
CA LEU A 724 7.40 22.37 4.05
C LEU A 724 7.01 21.07 4.78
N GLY A 725 7.20 19.91 4.12
CA GLY A 725 6.85 18.59 4.66
C GLY A 725 5.34 18.24 4.59
N GLU A 726 4.89 17.39 5.51
CA GLU A 726 3.52 16.84 5.56
C GLU A 726 2.59 17.48 6.62
N GLU A 727 2.88 18.68 7.16
CA GLU A 727 2.02 19.28 8.20
C GLU A 727 0.61 19.65 7.66
N VAL A 728 0.56 20.24 6.46
CA VAL A 728 -0.68 20.51 5.72
C VAL A 728 -0.59 19.95 4.31
N ARG A 729 -1.46 18.99 4.00
CA ARG A 729 -1.55 18.36 2.68
C ARG A 729 -2.56 19.11 1.82
N VAL A 730 -2.10 19.63 0.69
CA VAL A 730 -2.94 20.26 -0.35
C VAL A 730 -3.12 19.26 -1.48
N ARG A 731 -4.37 19.01 -1.90
CA ARG A 731 -4.69 18.14 -3.04
C ARG A 731 -5.96 18.59 -3.75
N ARG A 732 -5.88 18.75 -5.08
CA ARG A 732 -7.02 19.01 -5.96
C ARG A 732 -7.59 17.70 -6.51
N ALA A 733 -8.87 17.43 -6.24
CA ALA A 733 -9.56 16.20 -6.66
C ALA A 733 -11.09 16.42 -6.73
N ASP A 734 -11.78 15.69 -7.61
CA ASP A 734 -13.25 15.70 -7.74
C ASP A 734 -13.89 17.09 -7.88
N GLY A 735 -13.17 18.06 -8.48
CA GLY A 735 -13.62 19.44 -8.63
C GLY A 735 -13.47 20.31 -7.37
N HIS A 736 -12.78 19.84 -6.33
CA HIS A 736 -12.52 20.58 -5.10
C HIS A 736 -11.02 20.62 -4.73
N LEU A 737 -10.62 21.66 -3.99
CA LEU A 737 -9.29 21.76 -3.40
C LEU A 737 -9.38 21.34 -1.93
N SER A 738 -8.97 20.12 -1.63
CA SER A 738 -8.86 19.62 -0.26
C SER A 738 -7.55 20.09 0.39
N MET A 739 -7.65 20.69 1.56
CA MET A 739 -6.53 21.07 2.41
C MET A 739 -6.72 20.41 3.78
N THR A 740 -5.96 19.36 4.05
CA THR A 740 -6.11 18.53 5.25
C THR A 740 -4.85 18.53 6.11
N GLY A 741 -5.02 18.45 7.43
CA GLY A 741 -3.91 18.44 8.37
C GLY A 741 -4.37 18.18 9.80
N VAL A 742 -3.55 17.49 10.59
CA VAL A 742 -3.83 17.19 12.01
C VAL A 742 -2.75 17.83 12.85
N VAL A 743 -3.12 18.85 13.64
CA VAL A 743 -2.18 19.69 14.40
C VAL A 743 -2.25 19.42 15.90
N ALA A 744 -1.11 19.60 16.57
CA ALA A 744 -0.95 19.27 17.98
C ALA A 744 -1.70 20.23 18.93
N SER A 745 -1.92 21.49 18.52
CA SER A 745 -2.54 22.52 19.37
C SER A 745 -3.59 23.36 18.64
N ALA A 746 -4.54 23.90 19.39
CA ALA A 746 -5.53 24.86 18.89
C ALA A 746 -4.88 26.17 18.40
N GLN A 747 -3.72 26.55 18.94
CA GLN A 747 -2.96 27.73 18.51
C GLN A 747 -2.36 27.55 17.11
N ARG A 748 -1.69 26.42 16.83
CA ARG A 748 -1.15 26.13 15.49
C ARG A 748 -2.27 26.00 14.46
N ARG A 749 -3.42 25.43 14.85
CA ARG A 749 -4.65 25.43 14.05
C ARG A 749 -5.10 26.84 13.69
N ALA A 750 -5.18 27.74 14.66
CA ALA A 750 -5.61 29.12 14.44
C ALA A 750 -4.68 29.85 13.46
N GLN A 751 -3.36 29.69 13.62
CA GLN A 751 -2.35 30.28 12.73
C GLN A 751 -2.50 29.79 11.27
N ILE A 752 -2.69 28.49 11.04
CA ILE A 752 -2.90 27.95 9.69
C ILE A 752 -4.24 28.44 9.11
N LEU A 753 -5.30 28.47 9.91
CA LEU A 753 -6.62 28.94 9.46
C LEU A 753 -6.67 30.45 9.17
N SER A 754 -5.89 31.29 9.86
CA SER A 754 -5.80 32.72 9.56
C SER A 754 -5.09 32.98 8.24
N VAL A 755 -4.05 32.21 7.92
CA VAL A 755 -3.30 32.38 6.67
C VAL A 755 -4.07 31.82 5.47
N LEU A 756 -4.84 30.74 5.66
CA LEU A 756 -5.76 30.18 4.64
C LEU A 756 -7.09 30.94 4.49
N GLU A 757 -7.31 32.08 5.18
CA GLU A 757 -8.65 32.68 5.26
C GLU A 757 -9.21 33.10 3.89
N THR A 758 -8.38 33.69 3.02
CA THR A 758 -8.76 34.10 1.66
C THR A 758 -9.18 32.90 0.80
N VAL A 759 -8.39 31.82 0.83
CA VAL A 759 -8.64 30.58 0.09
C VAL A 759 -9.88 29.87 0.61
N ARG A 760 -10.11 29.88 1.94
CA ARG A 760 -11.30 29.28 2.59
C ARG A 760 -12.61 29.98 2.21
N ARG A 761 -12.57 31.20 1.66
CA ARG A 761 -13.76 31.91 1.15
C ARG A 761 -14.18 31.44 -0.24
N ASP A 762 -13.31 30.72 -0.96
CA ASP A 762 -13.67 30.11 -2.25
C ASP A 762 -14.56 28.86 -2.03
N PRO A 763 -15.72 28.74 -2.69
CA PRO A 763 -16.63 27.61 -2.49
C PRO A 763 -16.06 26.26 -2.96
N ALA A 764 -15.03 26.26 -3.81
CA ALA A 764 -14.34 25.05 -4.24
C ALA A 764 -13.29 24.55 -3.23
N ALA A 765 -12.90 25.36 -2.24
CA ALA A 765 -11.93 25.02 -1.22
C ALA A 765 -12.56 24.30 -0.02
N GLN A 766 -11.99 23.15 0.36
CA GLN A 766 -12.38 22.37 1.53
C GLN A 766 -11.21 22.29 2.52
N VAL A 767 -11.19 23.23 3.48
CA VAL A 767 -10.19 23.25 4.57
C VAL A 767 -10.67 22.38 5.74
N ARG A 768 -9.90 21.33 6.07
CA ARG A 768 -10.11 20.46 7.23
C ARG A 768 -8.79 20.34 8.02
N ILE A 769 -8.51 21.36 8.82
CA ILE A 769 -7.45 21.32 9.84
C ILE A 769 -8.07 20.95 11.18
N GLU A 770 -7.62 19.86 11.78
CA GLU A 770 -8.23 19.25 12.96
C GLU A 770 -7.23 19.17 14.12
N THR A 771 -7.72 19.36 15.34
CA THR A 771 -6.96 18.97 16.53
C THR A 771 -7.13 17.47 16.82
N VAL A 772 -6.18 16.91 17.57
CA VAL A 772 -6.20 15.52 18.07
C VAL A 772 -7.56 15.13 18.65
N ASP A 773 -8.10 15.98 19.53
CA ASP A 773 -9.40 15.80 20.18
C ASP A 773 -10.58 15.77 19.19
N GLU A 774 -10.50 16.50 18.08
CA GLU A 774 -11.55 16.52 17.06
C GLU A 774 -11.56 15.26 16.21
N VAL A 775 -10.38 14.70 15.90
CA VAL A 775 -10.25 13.41 15.20
C VAL A 775 -10.90 12.29 16.02
N HIS A 776 -10.59 12.19 17.32
CA HIS A 776 -11.24 11.24 18.22
C HIS A 776 -12.74 11.52 18.39
N ARG A 777 -13.16 12.78 18.54
CA ARG A 777 -14.60 13.13 18.63
C ARG A 777 -15.36 12.87 17.33
N ARG A 778 -14.72 12.89 16.15
CA ARG A 778 -15.36 12.45 14.90
C ARG A 778 -15.44 10.93 14.80
N ALA A 779 -14.42 10.19 15.25
CA ALA A 779 -14.54 8.75 15.40
C ALA A 779 -15.75 8.38 16.28
N ARG A 780 -15.95 9.09 17.41
CA ARG A 780 -17.17 8.95 18.22
C ARG A 780 -18.45 9.40 17.51
N ARG A 781 -18.45 10.45 16.68
CA ARG A 781 -19.67 10.88 15.94
C ARG A 781 -20.16 9.87 14.90
N GLY A 782 -19.34 8.91 14.46
CA GLY A 782 -19.80 7.74 13.72
C GLY A 782 -20.65 6.78 14.58
N GLY A 783 -20.51 6.84 15.90
CA GLY A 783 -21.26 6.07 16.89
C GLY A 783 -21.78 6.94 18.05
N LYS A 784 -22.86 7.70 17.79
CA LYS A 784 -23.65 8.53 18.74
C LYS A 784 -23.09 9.92 19.11
N THR A 785 -23.96 10.70 19.75
CA THR A 785 -23.98 12.18 19.69
C THR A 785 -23.66 12.85 21.05
N ARG A 786 -22.98 14.02 20.99
CA ARG A 786 -23.02 15.17 21.95
C ARG A 786 -22.33 15.06 23.33
N ALA A 787 -21.27 15.87 23.55
CA ALA A 787 -20.97 16.76 24.72
C ALA A 787 -19.47 17.20 24.79
N ALA A 788 -19.08 18.15 25.67
CA ALA A 788 -17.78 18.84 25.74
C ALA A 788 -17.38 19.19 27.22
N THR A 789 -16.33 19.94 27.64
CA THR A 789 -15.44 20.95 26.99
C THR A 789 -14.15 21.23 27.83
N ALA A 790 -12.99 21.48 27.17
CA ALA A 790 -11.77 22.18 27.69
C ALA A 790 -11.03 21.58 28.95
N ALA A 791 -9.81 21.95 29.39
CA ALA A 791 -8.75 22.89 28.97
C ALA A 791 -7.34 22.42 29.50
N ALA A 792 -6.23 23.11 29.19
CA ALA A 792 -4.86 22.81 29.65
C ALA A 792 -4.25 23.94 30.53
N PRO A 793 -3.35 23.58 31.48
CA PRO A 793 -1.99 24.17 31.62
C PRO A 793 -0.93 23.09 32.04
N ALA A 794 0.41 23.29 32.11
CA ALA A 794 1.35 24.25 31.50
C ALA A 794 2.81 23.67 31.50
N ARG A 795 3.83 24.37 32.04
CA ARG A 795 5.30 24.10 31.96
C ARG A 795 6.09 24.84 33.07
N GLU A 796 7.07 24.22 33.74
CA GLU A 796 8.21 24.90 34.46
C GLU A 796 9.57 24.17 34.30
N SER A 797 10.70 24.91 34.27
CA SER A 797 12.00 24.53 33.66
C SER A 797 13.18 24.49 34.64
N THR A 798 14.19 23.64 34.35
CA THR A 798 15.60 23.83 34.80
C THR A 798 16.57 23.11 33.84
N GLU A 799 17.87 23.42 33.88
CA GLU A 799 18.89 23.12 32.84
C GLU A 799 19.86 21.96 33.17
N PRO A 800 20.55 21.36 32.16
CA PRO A 800 21.49 20.25 32.36
C PRO A 800 22.95 20.56 31.88
N PRO A 801 23.97 19.87 32.41
CA PRO A 801 25.35 19.90 31.88
C PRO A 801 25.60 18.86 30.75
N SER A 802 26.82 18.87 30.18
CA SER A 802 27.13 18.51 28.79
C SER A 802 28.12 17.33 28.55
N PHE A 803 28.50 17.13 27.27
CA PHE A 803 29.56 16.24 26.67
C PHE A 803 29.15 14.79 26.28
N GLY A 804 29.63 14.18 25.17
CA GLY A 804 30.67 14.59 24.18
C GLY A 804 30.79 13.68 22.91
N LEU A 805 31.68 14.03 21.96
CA LEU A 805 31.58 13.76 20.50
C LEU A 805 32.56 12.73 19.86
N ALA A 806 32.15 12.08 18.75
CA ALA A 806 33.01 11.49 17.67
C ALA A 806 32.17 10.94 16.48
N ARG A 807 32.55 10.89 15.18
CA ARG A 807 33.52 11.54 14.25
C ARG A 807 32.96 11.32 12.81
N ILE A 808 33.47 11.98 11.75
CA ILE A 808 32.86 12.02 10.38
C ILE A 808 33.80 11.52 9.24
N PRO A 809 33.39 11.42 7.96
CA PRO A 809 34.25 10.91 6.86
C PRO A 809 35.36 11.86 6.42
N LEU A 810 35.04 13.11 6.04
CA LEU A 810 36.05 14.16 5.75
C LEU A 810 36.69 14.74 7.03
N HIS A 811 36.83 13.92 8.07
CA HIS A 811 37.29 14.41 9.38
C HIS A 811 38.67 15.06 9.30
N ASP A 812 39.61 14.43 8.58
CA ASP A 812 41.00 14.86 8.56
C ASP A 812 41.20 16.10 7.68
N GLU A 813 40.44 16.24 6.59
CA GLU A 813 40.41 17.43 5.73
C GLU A 813 39.77 18.63 6.44
N VAL A 814 38.63 18.43 7.13
CA VAL A 814 37.98 19.49 7.93
C VAL A 814 38.90 19.92 9.06
N ARG A 815 39.53 18.97 9.76
CA ARG A 815 40.46 19.24 10.86
C ARG A 815 41.72 19.98 10.41
N ALA A 816 42.29 19.60 9.26
CA ALA A 816 43.43 20.30 8.66
C ALA A 816 43.08 21.74 8.26
N SER A 817 41.88 21.95 7.69
CA SER A 817 41.37 23.28 7.35
C SER A 817 41.21 24.19 8.57
N LEU A 818 40.60 23.67 9.65
CA LEU A 818 40.42 24.42 10.90
C LEU A 818 41.75 24.81 11.56
N ILE A 819 42.73 23.90 11.57
CA ILE A 819 44.09 24.20 12.06
C ILE A 819 44.77 25.27 11.19
N ALA A 820 44.62 25.21 9.86
CA ALA A 820 45.12 26.24 8.96
C ALA A 820 44.42 27.61 9.13
N ALA A 821 43.16 27.60 9.59
CA ALA A 821 42.40 28.80 9.98
C ALA A 821 42.75 29.33 11.39
N GLY A 822 43.65 28.69 12.12
CA GLY A 822 44.13 29.12 13.44
C GLY A 822 43.44 28.48 14.65
N VAL A 823 42.57 27.47 14.46
CA VAL A 823 41.95 26.73 15.57
C VAL A 823 42.98 25.86 16.28
N ALA A 824 42.95 25.83 17.61
CA ALA A 824 43.84 25.00 18.40
C ALA A 824 43.57 23.50 18.15
N ALA A 825 44.63 22.69 18.04
CA ALA A 825 44.51 21.27 17.72
C ALA A 825 43.73 20.45 18.79
N THR A 826 43.52 21.00 19.99
CA THR A 826 42.69 20.45 21.06
C THR A 826 41.19 20.73 20.90
N GLU A 827 40.81 21.81 20.22
CA GLU A 827 39.43 22.23 19.98
C GLU A 827 38.92 21.76 18.61
N ALA A 828 39.84 21.51 17.68
CA ALA A 828 39.54 21.17 16.29
C ALA A 828 38.56 20.00 16.12
N ASP A 829 38.57 18.99 16.98
CA ASP A 829 37.66 17.83 16.88
C ASP A 829 36.19 18.19 17.14
N GLU A 830 35.91 19.15 18.03
CA GLU A 830 34.55 19.66 18.28
C GLU A 830 34.11 20.62 17.17
N GLU A 831 35.04 21.45 16.68
CA GLU A 831 34.80 22.34 15.54
C GLU A 831 34.54 21.55 14.24
N VAL A 832 35.20 20.41 14.02
CA VAL A 832 34.93 19.49 12.89
C VAL A 832 33.46 19.03 12.92
N ALA A 833 32.97 18.63 14.10
CA ALA A 833 31.59 18.19 14.24
C ALA A 833 30.59 19.34 14.02
N ARG A 834 30.87 20.53 14.56
CA ARG A 834 30.02 21.72 14.38
C ARG A 834 29.99 22.19 12.91
N ALA A 835 31.13 22.19 12.22
CA ALA A 835 31.20 22.53 10.80
C ALA A 835 30.42 21.54 9.92
N ALA A 836 30.59 20.23 10.12
CA ALA A 836 29.82 19.22 9.39
C ALA A 836 28.32 19.25 9.70
N ASP A 837 27.95 19.56 10.95
CA ASP A 837 26.56 19.71 11.36
C ASP A 837 25.89 20.89 10.65
N GLN A 838 26.57 22.04 10.54
CA GLN A 838 26.12 23.19 9.74
C GLN A 838 25.99 22.87 8.24
N VAL A 839 26.99 22.22 7.64
CA VAL A 839 26.99 21.83 6.22
C VAL A 839 25.78 20.94 5.88
N VAL A 840 25.52 19.92 6.69
CA VAL A 840 24.40 19.00 6.44
C VAL A 840 23.05 19.61 6.85
N ARG A 841 22.99 20.53 7.85
CA ARG A 841 21.80 21.38 8.10
C ARG A 841 21.41 22.13 6.83
N GLN A 842 22.40 22.77 6.20
CA GLN A 842 22.18 23.63 5.04
C GLN A 842 21.66 22.85 3.83
N ALA A 843 22.25 21.68 3.55
CA ALA A 843 21.78 20.79 2.48
C ALA A 843 20.33 20.28 2.72
N GLN A 844 19.97 19.97 3.98
CA GLN A 844 18.62 19.51 4.31
C GLN A 844 17.57 20.62 4.16
N ALA A 845 17.89 21.88 4.50
CA ALA A 845 17.01 23.02 4.22
C ALA A 845 16.80 23.22 2.71
N MET A 846 17.87 23.15 1.92
CA MET A 846 17.82 23.20 0.46
C MET A 846 16.94 22.07 -0.13
N ARG A 847 17.03 20.85 0.42
CA ARG A 847 16.20 19.70 0.03
C ARG A 847 14.71 19.91 0.30
N LEU A 848 14.32 20.57 1.40
CA LEU A 848 12.92 20.87 1.69
C LEU A 848 12.30 21.80 0.63
N HIS A 849 13.06 22.81 0.17
CA HIS A 849 12.61 23.68 -0.93
C HIS A 849 12.51 22.93 -2.27
N ALA A 850 13.44 22.02 -2.57
CA ALA A 850 13.33 21.15 -3.74
C ALA A 850 12.09 20.24 -3.68
N TRP A 851 11.72 19.73 -2.50
CA TRP A 851 10.51 18.91 -2.33
C TRP A 851 9.22 19.72 -2.46
N ALA A 852 9.16 20.93 -1.88
CA ALA A 852 8.03 21.84 -2.05
C ALA A 852 7.84 22.24 -3.53
N LEU A 853 8.95 22.55 -4.23
CA LEU A 853 8.96 22.83 -5.67
C LEU A 853 8.46 21.63 -6.49
N ARG A 854 8.89 20.40 -6.17
CA ARG A 854 8.39 19.18 -6.82
C ARG A 854 6.88 19.03 -6.65
N ARG A 855 6.35 19.22 -5.43
CA ARG A 855 4.91 19.13 -5.16
C ARG A 855 4.11 20.14 -5.98
N LEU A 856 4.60 21.38 -6.10
CA LEU A 856 3.98 22.42 -6.93
C LEU A 856 3.94 22.01 -8.42
N LEU A 857 5.04 21.46 -8.93
CA LEU A 857 5.19 21.05 -10.34
C LEU A 857 4.38 19.79 -10.69
N ASP A 858 4.11 18.92 -9.73
CA ASP A 858 3.31 17.70 -9.92
C ASP A 858 1.80 17.95 -9.69
N GLY A 859 1.41 18.98 -8.91
CA GLY A 859 0.00 19.40 -8.71
C GLY A 859 -0.54 20.38 -9.76
N VAL A 860 0.33 21.16 -10.40
CA VAL A 860 -0.02 22.17 -11.42
C VAL A 860 0.70 21.88 -12.73
N SER A 861 -0.06 21.49 -13.76
CA SER A 861 0.50 21.20 -15.09
C SER A 861 0.72 22.46 -15.93
N VAL A 862 1.68 22.41 -16.86
CA VAL A 862 2.00 23.54 -17.76
C VAL A 862 0.77 23.98 -18.58
N ALA A 863 -0.06 23.03 -19.04
CA ALA A 863 -1.29 23.34 -19.75
C ALA A 863 -2.26 24.17 -18.88
N GLU A 864 -2.36 23.88 -17.58
CA GLU A 864 -3.19 24.66 -16.66
C GLU A 864 -2.61 26.06 -16.43
N VAL A 865 -1.28 26.20 -16.33
CA VAL A 865 -0.61 27.51 -16.27
C VAL A 865 -0.93 28.35 -17.51
N THR A 866 -0.98 27.75 -18.71
CA THR A 866 -1.39 28.48 -19.93
C THR A 866 -2.84 28.99 -19.90
N HIS A 867 -3.70 28.43 -19.04
CA HIS A 867 -5.09 28.86 -18.84
C HIS A 867 -5.33 29.66 -17.54
N MET A 868 -4.29 29.91 -16.73
CA MET A 868 -4.40 30.79 -15.55
C MET A 868 -4.60 32.25 -15.93
N THR A 869 -5.24 33.02 -15.04
CA THR A 869 -5.22 34.48 -15.09
C THR A 869 -3.81 35.01 -14.82
N GLU A 870 -3.44 36.15 -15.41
CA GLU A 870 -2.08 36.69 -15.28
C GLU A 870 -1.62 36.88 -13.81
N PRO A 871 -2.45 37.34 -12.84
CA PRO A 871 -2.06 37.38 -11.44
C PRO A 871 -1.79 36.01 -10.81
N ALA A 872 -2.54 34.97 -11.21
CA ALA A 872 -2.34 33.60 -10.69
C ALA A 872 -1.10 32.94 -11.31
N ARG A 873 -0.85 33.18 -12.61
CA ARG A 873 0.41 32.80 -13.28
C ARG A 873 1.60 33.51 -12.63
N ALA A 874 1.49 34.80 -12.34
CA ALA A 874 2.52 35.56 -11.64
C ALA A 874 2.78 35.00 -10.22
N GLN A 875 1.75 34.59 -9.48
CA GLN A 875 1.91 33.91 -8.18
C GLN A 875 2.61 32.55 -8.30
N TRP A 876 2.26 31.75 -9.32
CA TRP A 876 2.92 30.46 -9.58
C TRP A 876 4.41 30.64 -9.91
N ARG A 877 4.73 31.60 -10.80
CA ARG A 877 6.11 32.01 -11.11
C ARG A 877 6.85 32.51 -9.85
N ALA A 878 6.22 33.39 -9.06
CA ALA A 878 6.81 33.93 -7.84
C ALA A 878 7.13 32.84 -6.81
N LEU A 879 6.26 31.84 -6.64
CA LEU A 879 6.47 30.72 -5.71
C LEU A 879 7.63 29.81 -6.15
N ILE A 880 7.77 29.55 -7.46
CA ILE A 880 8.96 28.89 -8.03
C ILE A 880 10.22 29.72 -7.71
N GLY A 881 10.14 31.04 -7.91
CA GLY A 881 11.20 32.00 -7.61
C GLY A 881 11.59 32.10 -6.14
N GLU A 882 10.64 31.99 -5.22
CA GLU A 882 10.88 31.96 -3.78
C GLU A 882 11.64 30.70 -3.38
N HIS A 883 11.21 29.52 -3.83
CA HIS A 883 11.93 28.27 -3.57
C HIS A 883 13.32 28.26 -4.23
N ALA A 884 13.47 28.79 -5.45
CA ALA A 884 14.76 28.91 -6.11
C ALA A 884 15.71 29.88 -5.40
N ARG A 885 15.20 31.03 -4.90
CA ARG A 885 15.98 31.99 -4.10
C ARG A 885 16.43 31.40 -2.76
N SER A 886 15.52 30.77 -2.01
CA SER A 886 15.87 30.11 -0.74
C SER A 886 16.87 28.97 -0.96
N PHE A 887 16.79 28.27 -2.09
CA PHE A 887 17.80 27.30 -2.50
C PHE A 887 19.15 27.95 -2.83
N LEU A 888 19.19 29.04 -3.59
CA LEU A 888 20.42 29.77 -3.93
C LEU A 888 21.13 30.32 -2.69
N GLN A 889 20.39 31.01 -1.82
CA GLN A 889 20.92 31.49 -0.53
C GLN A 889 21.53 30.34 0.28
N GLY A 890 20.85 29.19 0.32
CA GLY A 890 21.38 28.00 0.97
C GLY A 890 22.61 27.42 0.27
N ALA A 891 22.66 27.44 -1.05
CA ALA A 891 23.80 26.96 -1.83
C ALA A 891 25.04 27.87 -1.67
N ASP A 892 24.84 29.19 -1.57
CA ASP A 892 25.90 30.15 -1.26
C ASP A 892 26.46 29.92 0.15
N THR A 893 25.58 29.73 1.15
CA THR A 893 25.98 29.37 2.52
C THR A 893 26.71 28.03 2.56
N LEU A 894 26.20 27.00 1.88
CA LEU A 894 26.86 25.69 1.76
C LEU A 894 28.25 25.82 1.12
N SER A 895 28.37 26.61 0.06
CA SER A 895 29.64 26.84 -0.64
C SER A 895 30.64 27.57 0.25
N ALA A 896 30.21 28.58 1.02
CA ALA A 896 31.05 29.30 1.97
C ALA A 896 31.55 28.39 3.10
N LEU A 897 30.72 27.47 3.59
CA LEU A 897 31.09 26.48 4.61
C LEU A 897 32.07 25.42 4.10
N VAL A 898 31.91 24.95 2.85
CA VAL A 898 32.69 23.82 2.31
C VAL A 898 33.99 24.25 1.60
N ARG A 899 34.08 25.47 1.03
CA ARG A 899 35.27 25.96 0.31
C ARG A 899 36.59 25.92 1.12
N PRO A 900 36.62 26.16 2.44
CA PRO A 900 37.84 25.99 3.23
C PRO A 900 38.31 24.52 3.33
N ILE A 901 37.39 23.56 3.20
CA ILE A 901 37.60 22.13 3.42
C ILE A 901 37.96 21.43 2.09
N LEU A 902 37.20 21.72 1.03
CA LEU A 902 37.40 21.21 -0.32
C LEU A 902 37.77 22.40 -1.23
N PRO A 903 39.06 22.68 -1.46
CA PRO A 903 39.49 23.83 -2.26
C PRO A 903 38.99 23.74 -3.71
N ASP A 904 38.71 24.90 -4.31
CA ASP A 904 38.27 24.98 -5.71
C ASP A 904 39.34 24.42 -6.65
N VAL A 905 38.96 23.47 -7.52
CA VAL A 905 39.84 22.95 -8.57
C VAL A 905 39.75 23.85 -9.81
N PRO A 906 40.87 24.31 -10.40
CA PRO A 906 40.88 25.30 -11.50
C PRO A 906 40.30 24.79 -12.83
N ALA A 907 39.70 23.59 -12.85
CA ALA A 907 39.13 22.93 -14.02
C ALA A 907 37.61 22.65 -13.90
N THR A 908 36.88 23.36 -13.02
CA THR A 908 35.41 23.29 -13.02
C THR A 908 34.90 23.78 -14.38
N PRO A 909 34.25 22.93 -15.20
CA PRO A 909 33.76 23.37 -16.50
C PRO A 909 32.69 24.44 -16.29
N GLN A 910 32.84 25.58 -16.94
CA GLN A 910 31.80 26.61 -16.97
C GLN A 910 30.56 26.03 -17.65
N ILE A 911 29.60 25.56 -16.85
CA ILE A 911 28.29 25.12 -17.34
C ILE A 911 27.69 26.34 -18.05
N PRO A 912 27.35 26.24 -19.35
CA PRO A 912 26.79 27.36 -20.08
C PRO A 912 25.56 27.88 -19.33
N ALA A 913 25.51 29.19 -19.07
CA ALA A 913 24.41 29.80 -18.34
C ALA A 913 23.10 29.46 -19.05
N ALA A 914 22.26 28.65 -18.41
CA ALA A 914 20.99 28.25 -19.00
C ALA A 914 20.16 29.51 -19.32
N PRO A 915 19.54 29.58 -20.52
CA PRO A 915 18.82 30.77 -20.94
C PRO A 915 17.68 31.08 -19.97
N LEU A 916 17.35 32.36 -19.83
CA LEU A 916 16.12 32.75 -19.16
C LEU A 916 14.94 32.05 -19.84
N ALA A 917 14.04 31.46 -19.04
CA ALA A 917 12.85 30.81 -19.55
C ALA A 917 11.99 31.78 -20.36
N ALA A 918 11.86 31.52 -21.66
CA ALA A 918 11.03 32.30 -22.57
C ALA A 918 9.52 32.02 -22.38
N ASP A 919 9.17 30.88 -21.80
CA ASP A 919 7.80 30.45 -21.52
C ASP A 919 7.69 29.63 -20.21
N ASP A 920 6.45 29.34 -19.81
CA ASP A 920 6.16 28.56 -18.59
C ASP A 920 6.54 27.08 -18.72
N ALA A 921 6.69 26.56 -19.94
CA ALA A 921 7.10 25.17 -20.19
C ALA A 921 8.58 24.99 -19.86
N LEU A 922 9.42 25.88 -20.37
CA LEU A 922 10.85 25.94 -20.08
C LEU A 922 11.10 26.29 -18.60
N LEU A 923 10.29 27.17 -17.99
CA LEU A 923 10.37 27.44 -16.55
C LEU A 923 10.09 26.17 -15.72
N SER A 924 9.04 25.43 -16.06
CA SER A 924 8.70 24.16 -15.40
C SER A 924 9.78 23.09 -15.60
N GLN A 925 10.38 23.02 -16.81
CA GLN A 925 11.51 22.12 -17.09
C GLN A 925 12.75 22.48 -16.26
N GLN A 926 13.11 23.76 -16.20
CA GLN A 926 14.23 24.25 -15.39
C GLN A 926 14.00 24.00 -13.90
N ALA A 927 12.77 24.18 -13.41
CA ALA A 927 12.40 23.87 -12.04
C ALA A 927 12.51 22.36 -11.72
N ARG A 928 12.09 21.47 -12.64
CA ARG A 928 12.33 20.02 -12.50
C ARG A 928 13.82 19.66 -12.53
N ALA A 929 14.64 20.37 -13.32
CA ALA A 929 16.09 20.19 -13.32
C ALA A 929 16.74 20.59 -11.99
N LEU A 930 16.29 21.71 -11.38
CA LEU A 930 16.72 22.11 -10.03
C LEU A 930 16.39 21.04 -8.99
N VAL A 931 15.17 20.47 -8.99
CA VAL A 931 14.79 19.40 -8.04
C VAL A 931 15.76 18.22 -8.11
N ASN A 932 16.11 17.77 -9.32
CA ASN A 932 17.04 16.64 -9.50
C ASN A 932 18.48 17.00 -9.08
N ALA A 933 18.95 18.20 -9.41
CA ALA A 933 20.29 18.66 -9.01
C ALA A 933 20.41 18.85 -7.49
N ALA A 934 19.35 19.34 -6.83
CA ALA A 934 19.27 19.50 -5.38
C ALA A 934 19.35 18.15 -4.64
N LEU A 935 18.64 17.12 -5.12
CA LEU A 935 18.70 15.78 -4.54
C LEU A 935 20.10 15.17 -4.69
N ARG A 936 20.72 15.30 -5.86
CA ARG A 936 22.10 14.84 -6.11
C ARG A 936 23.13 15.56 -5.23
N LEU A 937 22.95 16.86 -4.99
CA LEU A 937 23.82 17.63 -4.11
C LEU A 937 23.68 17.19 -2.64
N ASP A 938 22.46 16.95 -2.15
CA ASP A 938 22.25 16.38 -0.81
C ASP A 938 22.93 15.01 -0.68
N GLU A 939 22.75 14.09 -1.64
CA GLU A 939 23.42 12.77 -1.63
C GLU A 939 24.95 12.88 -1.48
N LEU A 940 25.59 13.83 -2.17
CA LEU A 940 27.03 14.07 -2.07
C LEU A 940 27.43 14.71 -0.73
N VAL A 941 26.62 15.63 -0.20
CA VAL A 941 26.82 16.20 1.15
C VAL A 941 26.69 15.12 2.23
N GLN A 942 25.69 14.23 2.14
CA GLN A 942 25.54 13.10 3.07
C GLN A 942 26.78 12.18 2.99
N ALA A 943 27.27 11.84 1.78
CA ALA A 943 28.43 10.99 1.60
C ALA A 943 29.75 11.60 2.13
N ALA A 944 29.88 12.93 2.10
CA ALA A 944 31.06 13.66 2.54
C ALA A 944 31.09 13.93 4.06
N PHE A 945 29.94 14.31 4.64
CA PHE A 945 29.86 14.88 5.99
C PHE A 945 29.04 14.04 7.00
N VAL A 946 28.50 12.88 6.58
CA VAL A 946 27.80 11.95 7.48
C VAL A 946 28.44 10.56 7.42
N LEU A 947 28.63 9.94 8.59
CA LEU A 947 29.24 8.61 8.72
C LEU A 947 28.59 7.56 7.79
N PRO A 948 29.35 6.91 6.87
CA PRO A 948 28.87 5.73 6.19
C PRO A 948 28.57 4.65 7.23
N ALA A 949 27.36 4.11 7.17
CA ALA A 949 26.82 3.22 8.21
C ALA A 949 27.51 1.85 8.31
N SER A 950 28.23 1.48 7.26
CA SER A 950 28.85 0.19 7.06
C SER A 950 30.36 0.38 6.93
N GLY A 951 31.17 -0.61 7.30
CA GLY A 951 32.61 -0.62 7.01
C GLY A 951 32.99 -0.70 5.52
N ALA A 952 32.02 -0.45 4.63
CA ALA A 952 32.25 -0.15 3.24
C ALA A 952 32.59 1.34 3.12
N THR A 953 33.86 1.64 2.85
CA THR A 953 34.31 2.98 2.46
C THR A 953 33.68 3.34 1.11
N ILE A 954 32.52 3.99 1.14
CA ILE A 954 32.14 4.88 0.04
C ILE A 954 33.23 5.96 0.04
N PRO A 955 34.04 6.10 -1.03
CA PRO A 955 35.05 7.14 -1.06
C PRO A 955 34.34 8.50 -0.96
N PRO A 956 34.86 9.46 -0.17
CA PRO A 956 34.29 10.80 -0.15
C PRO A 956 34.28 11.36 -1.57
N PRO A 957 33.26 12.15 -1.95
CA PRO A 957 33.18 12.70 -3.30
C PRO A 957 34.41 13.54 -3.58
N THR A 958 35.00 13.42 -4.77
CA THR A 958 36.13 14.26 -5.15
C THR A 958 35.71 15.73 -5.15
N PRO A 959 36.62 16.68 -4.89
CA PRO A 959 36.32 18.12 -4.97
C PRO A 959 35.65 18.49 -6.30
N ASP A 960 36.11 17.91 -7.42
CA ASP A 960 35.51 18.07 -8.75
C ASP A 960 34.03 17.64 -8.79
N MET A 961 33.71 16.47 -8.23
CA MET A 961 32.33 15.96 -8.20
C MET A 961 31.42 16.82 -7.33
N PHE A 962 31.93 17.30 -6.19
CA PHE A 962 31.19 18.18 -5.28
C PHE A 962 30.92 19.54 -5.93
N TRP A 963 31.95 20.22 -6.40
CA TRP A 963 31.82 21.55 -7.02
C TRP A 963 31.06 21.52 -8.34
N ALA A 964 31.17 20.45 -9.14
CA ALA A 964 30.32 20.27 -10.31
C ALA A 964 28.84 20.08 -9.95
N ALA A 965 28.51 19.41 -8.84
CA ALA A 965 27.13 19.28 -8.37
C ALA A 965 26.57 20.60 -7.80
N VAL A 966 27.38 21.36 -7.06
CA VAL A 966 27.04 22.72 -6.62
C VAL A 966 26.78 23.61 -7.84
N ALA A 967 27.70 23.65 -8.81
CA ALA A 967 27.55 24.43 -10.04
C ALA A 967 26.34 23.99 -10.88
N GLN A 968 26.03 22.69 -10.93
CA GLN A 968 24.83 22.18 -11.61
C GLN A 968 23.55 22.67 -10.91
N ALA A 969 23.52 22.68 -9.58
CA ALA A 969 22.35 23.08 -8.81
C ALA A 969 22.14 24.61 -8.81
N THR A 970 23.20 25.41 -8.60
CA THR A 970 23.13 26.88 -8.69
C THR A 970 22.88 27.34 -10.14
N GLY A 971 23.45 26.65 -11.13
CA GLY A 971 23.18 26.86 -12.54
C GLY A 971 21.74 26.56 -12.97
N ALA A 972 21.07 25.62 -12.29
CA ALA A 972 19.64 25.33 -12.48
C ALA A 972 18.73 26.31 -11.73
N ALA A 973 19.13 26.84 -10.57
CA ALA A 973 18.34 27.78 -9.79
C ALA A 973 18.46 29.25 -10.26
N SER A 974 19.63 29.67 -10.74
CA SER A 974 19.91 31.06 -11.15
C SER A 974 19.04 31.60 -12.30
N PRO A 975 18.64 30.81 -13.32
CA PRO A 975 17.66 31.24 -14.31
C PRO A 975 16.28 31.45 -13.66
N LEU A 976 15.88 30.56 -12.76
CA LEU A 976 14.57 30.60 -12.09
C LEU A 976 14.40 31.88 -11.25
N ASP A 977 15.35 32.24 -10.38
CA ASP A 977 15.31 33.53 -9.66
C ASP A 977 15.22 34.71 -10.64
N ARG A 978 16.11 34.76 -11.64
CA ARG A 978 16.18 35.88 -12.58
C ARG A 978 14.93 36.04 -13.45
N THR A 979 14.26 34.95 -13.84
CA THR A 979 12.99 35.01 -14.60
C THR A 979 11.77 35.38 -13.75
N THR A 980 11.84 35.20 -12.44
CA THR A 980 10.69 35.34 -11.53
C THR A 980 10.80 36.56 -10.63
N ARG A 981 11.95 37.25 -10.62
CA ARG A 981 12.10 38.56 -10.00
C ARG A 981 11.16 39.58 -10.63
N PRO A 982 10.43 40.37 -9.83
CA PRO A 982 9.81 41.59 -10.34
C PRO A 982 10.91 42.57 -10.78
N SER A 983 10.71 43.22 -11.92
CA SER A 983 11.55 44.35 -12.33
C SER A 983 11.57 45.40 -11.22
N PRO A 984 12.72 46.02 -10.91
CA PRO A 984 12.74 47.17 -10.01
C PRO A 984 11.84 48.28 -10.60
N PRO A 985 11.17 49.08 -9.75
CA PRO A 985 10.51 50.28 -10.24
C PRO A 985 11.55 51.15 -10.94
N LEU A 986 11.21 51.68 -12.12
CA LEU A 986 12.02 52.69 -12.78
C LEU A 986 12.18 53.87 -11.80
N PRO A 987 13.40 54.43 -11.63
CA PRO A 987 13.53 55.70 -10.92
C PRO A 987 12.73 56.77 -11.67
N GLU A 988 11.94 57.54 -10.94
CA GLU A 988 11.16 58.69 -11.45
C GLU A 988 12.07 59.85 -11.89
#